data_AF-A0A937YY57-F1
#
_entry.id   AF-A0A937YY57-F1
#
_cell.length_a   1.000
_cell.length_b   1.000
_cell.length_c   1.000
_cell.angle_alpha   90.00
_cell.angle_beta   90.00
_cell.angle_gamma   90.00
#
_symmetry.space_group_name_H-M   'P 1'
#
loop_
_entity.id
_entity.type
_entity.pdbx_description
1 polymer ?
#
loop_
_entity_poly.entity_id
_entity_poly.type
_entity_poly.pdbx_seq_one_letter_code
_entity_poly.pdbx_strand_id
1 'polypeptide(L)'
;SCGNHLLADPERCRDCLRRHEGQTGSLHAAERAISGAPSEDYVARLREALAGAAGVLVNNPLIANLLGPHAPHVSVATPGVDVAQLAGVPPPTDGARPVILFPSLWQEGIKGYSVLEEACTRLRSQGHDFEVRVAGPDPERLNEWTTCVGWYPQERLADLYGQADFVVVPSVCEEAFGIVAAEGSAAGRPVIASRIGGLQSTVEDGVTGLLFEPGNAEDLAAKLGTLLADADLRRRLGEAGRARASRRYAWDQVIRQAYEPVLARTWAEADTGRTMPTRERMASTTADATPKAKRRRRKGKKGKAKGGGRPTVSLCMIVKNEEAHLPRCLKSVAGVFDEVIIVDTGSEDRTKKIAREHGARVFDFPWIDDFSAARNASLAPATGEWVMWLDADDSLDEENRSRLRKALAVLGDSHMAYVMKVRCLPAGEEGVTEVDHVKLFRNLPQLRFEYRVHEQILPAIRRLGGEVGWTDVVITHHGYQDPAARRRKLERDQRILREELRVRPDDPFCLFNLGCIDQELGAHDEAISSLHRSIDLSSPRDSQVRKAYAMIVQMERERSRPEAALQAYDAARAHYPADPELLFQAGLTHRALGDYAGAEESFLAAMEAPEEQYFSSLDPSIRGYKARHNLAVLYLETGRPEQAEAQWREAVAEAPAFTPAWDGLCELLSRRQDWSGLRELATEAGRQARPDLARVIEARAHLVQRDFDAAVAALRAVLAADAGHETAQRLLTYALLQSGQWAEAEPALRRLVELAPDDAEARRNLAVLLHEGARQPEGSAPSTSERLRPSPPDP
;
A
#
# COMPACT_ATOMS: atom_id res chain seq x y z
N SER A 1 -4.53 -31.10 32.23
CA SER A 1 -4.98 -30.98 30.83
C SER A 1 -5.83 -32.19 30.46
N CYS A 2 -6.84 -31.99 29.59
CA CYS A 2 -7.62 -33.09 29.03
C CYS A 2 -6.76 -33.85 28.01
N GLY A 3 -6.66 -35.17 28.08
CA GLY A 3 -5.92 -35.98 27.10
C GLY A 3 -6.63 -36.14 25.75
N ASN A 4 -7.78 -35.48 25.57
CA ASN A 4 -8.62 -35.60 24.39
C ASN A 4 -8.59 -34.33 23.55
N HIS A 5 -8.73 -34.47 22.23
CA HIS A 5 -8.73 -33.35 21.29
C HIS A 5 -9.67 -33.60 20.12
N LEU A 6 -10.00 -32.53 19.40
CA LEU A 6 -11.02 -32.53 18.35
C LEU A 6 -10.78 -33.56 17.23
N LEU A 7 -9.52 -33.89 16.93
CA LEU A 7 -9.18 -34.89 15.91
C LEU A 7 -9.21 -36.32 16.44
N ALA A 8 -9.05 -36.54 17.75
CA ALA A 8 -9.11 -37.87 18.37
C ALA A 8 -10.55 -38.32 18.65
N ASP A 9 -11.36 -37.45 19.26
CA ASP A 9 -12.74 -37.76 19.64
C ASP A 9 -13.60 -36.49 19.51
N PRO A 10 -14.14 -36.24 18.30
CA PRO A 10 -14.87 -35.02 18.00
C PRO A 10 -16.17 -34.89 18.80
N GLU A 11 -16.84 -36.00 19.08
CA GLU A 11 -18.11 -36.03 19.82
C GLU A 11 -17.90 -35.59 21.26
N ARG A 12 -16.93 -36.19 21.95
CA ARG A 12 -16.61 -35.81 23.33
C ARG A 12 -16.12 -34.37 23.44
N CYS A 13 -15.38 -33.87 22.46
CA CYS A 13 -14.97 -32.46 22.42
C CYS A 13 -16.15 -31.52 22.18
N ARG A 14 -17.08 -31.88 21.29
CA ARG A 14 -18.33 -31.13 21.05
C ARG A 14 -19.20 -31.06 22.31
N ASP A 15 -19.35 -32.17 23.01
CA ASP A 15 -20.11 -32.22 24.26
C ASP A 15 -19.45 -31.42 25.39
N CYS A 16 -18.13 -31.48 25.48
CA CYS A 16 -17.36 -30.65 26.40
C CYS A 16 -17.59 -29.16 26.11
N LEU A 17 -17.44 -28.75 24.86
CA LEU A 17 -17.65 -27.36 24.44
C LEU A 17 -19.07 -26.88 24.74
N ARG A 18 -20.11 -27.68 24.47
CA ARG A 18 -21.50 -27.34 24.81
C ARG A 18 -21.71 -27.13 26.31
N ARG A 19 -21.07 -27.94 27.17
CA ARG A 19 -21.18 -27.82 28.64
C ARG A 19 -20.47 -26.57 29.17
N HIS A 20 -19.43 -26.12 28.49
CA HIS A 20 -18.54 -25.05 28.96
C HIS A 20 -18.60 -23.77 28.09
N GLU A 21 -19.57 -23.65 27.18
CA GLU A 21 -19.66 -22.55 26.20
C GLU A 21 -19.70 -21.17 26.85
N GLY A 22 -20.38 -21.04 27.99
CA GLY A 22 -20.44 -19.80 28.77
C GLY A 22 -19.13 -19.39 29.47
N GLN A 23 -18.10 -20.25 29.47
CA GLN A 23 -16.82 -20.03 30.14
C GLN A 23 -15.71 -19.55 29.18
N THR A 24 -15.94 -19.58 27.87
CA THR A 24 -14.90 -19.29 26.87
C THR A 24 -14.80 -17.83 26.42
N GLY A 25 -15.65 -16.95 26.93
CA GLY A 25 -15.78 -15.56 26.46
C GLY A 25 -16.61 -15.43 25.17
N SER A 26 -17.07 -14.21 24.88
CA SER A 26 -17.97 -13.92 23.76
C SER A 26 -17.28 -14.01 22.40
N LEU A 27 -15.99 -13.67 22.32
CA LEU A 27 -15.21 -13.71 21.08
C LEU A 27 -15.02 -15.14 20.57
N HIS A 28 -14.61 -16.07 21.43
CA HIS A 28 -14.42 -17.47 21.04
C HIS A 28 -15.74 -18.17 20.71
N ALA A 29 -16.84 -17.75 21.33
CA ALA A 29 -18.18 -18.23 20.97
C ALA A 29 -18.57 -17.75 19.56
N ALA A 30 -18.33 -16.48 19.24
CA ALA A 30 -18.58 -15.93 17.90
C ALA A 30 -17.71 -16.60 16.82
N GLU A 31 -16.42 -16.83 17.10
CA GLU A 31 -15.51 -17.51 16.18
C GLU A 31 -15.98 -18.94 15.83
N ARG A 32 -16.44 -19.69 16.82
CA ARG A 32 -17.00 -21.03 16.61
C ARG A 32 -18.31 -21.01 15.81
N ALA A 33 -19.18 -20.05 16.09
CA ALA A 33 -20.42 -19.87 15.33
C ALA A 33 -20.14 -19.58 13.85
N ILE A 34 -19.12 -18.77 13.56
CA ILE A 34 -18.71 -18.42 12.19
C ILE A 34 -18.02 -19.60 11.49
N SER A 35 -17.07 -20.24 12.17
CA SER A 35 -16.27 -21.33 11.60
C SER A 35 -17.02 -22.66 11.47
N GLY A 36 -18.16 -22.81 12.15
CA GLY A 36 -18.87 -24.08 12.25
C GLY A 36 -18.12 -25.14 13.06
N ALA A 37 -17.08 -24.79 13.81
CA ALA A 37 -16.38 -25.69 14.71
C ALA A 37 -17.22 -25.96 15.97
N PRO A 38 -17.32 -27.20 16.48
CA PRO A 38 -16.70 -28.45 16.03
C PRO A 38 -17.67 -29.39 15.28
N SER A 39 -18.35 -28.90 14.23
CA SER A 39 -19.24 -29.73 13.41
C SER A 39 -18.50 -30.90 12.75
N GLU A 40 -19.23 -31.93 12.32
CA GLU A 40 -18.63 -33.09 11.64
C GLU A 40 -18.00 -32.68 10.31
N ASP A 41 -18.65 -31.79 9.57
CA ASP A 41 -18.13 -31.20 8.33
C ASP A 41 -16.83 -30.44 8.59
N TYR A 42 -16.76 -29.62 9.65
CA TYR A 42 -15.54 -28.93 10.05
C TYR A 42 -14.38 -29.92 10.32
N VAL A 43 -14.63 -30.98 11.07
CA VAL A 43 -13.61 -31.98 11.42
C VAL A 43 -13.15 -32.77 10.19
N ALA A 44 -14.07 -33.12 9.30
CA ALA A 44 -13.75 -33.79 8.05
C ALA A 44 -12.84 -32.92 7.15
N ARG A 45 -13.20 -31.64 6.99
CA ARG A 45 -12.39 -30.66 6.23
C ARG A 45 -11.02 -30.44 6.87
N LEU A 46 -10.97 -30.36 8.20
CA LEU A 46 -9.70 -30.18 8.92
C LEU A 46 -8.77 -31.37 8.70
N ARG A 47 -9.28 -32.60 8.78
CA ARG A 47 -8.49 -33.81 8.48
C ARG A 47 -8.00 -33.84 7.04
N GLU A 48 -8.86 -33.50 6.08
CA GLU A 48 -8.48 -33.43 4.68
C GLU A 48 -7.40 -32.36 4.44
N ALA A 49 -7.55 -31.17 5.02
CA ALA A 49 -6.59 -30.08 4.91
C ALA A 49 -5.22 -30.46 5.50
N LEU A 50 -5.19 -31.10 6.67
CA LEU A 50 -3.96 -31.55 7.31
C LEU A 50 -3.27 -32.66 6.52
N ALA A 51 -4.03 -33.62 5.97
CA ALA A 51 -3.48 -34.70 5.16
C ALA A 51 -2.96 -34.21 3.79
N GLY A 52 -3.60 -33.20 3.21
CA GLY A 52 -3.22 -32.58 1.94
C GLY A 52 -2.14 -31.51 2.04
N ALA A 53 -1.75 -31.10 3.25
CA ALA A 53 -0.75 -30.06 3.45
C ALA A 53 0.66 -30.56 3.14
N ALA A 54 1.44 -29.76 2.39
CA ALA A 54 2.87 -30.01 2.18
C ALA A 54 3.69 -29.86 3.47
N GLY A 55 3.19 -29.07 4.42
CA GLY A 55 3.76 -28.92 5.75
C GLY A 55 2.81 -28.13 6.65
N VAL A 56 2.83 -28.43 7.94
CA VAL A 56 2.01 -27.77 8.97
C VAL A 56 2.93 -27.11 9.97
N LEU A 57 2.81 -25.79 10.10
CA LEU A 57 3.50 -25.02 11.12
C LEU A 57 2.62 -24.92 12.37
N VAL A 58 3.21 -25.20 13.53
CA VAL A 58 2.52 -25.15 14.82
C VAL A 58 3.32 -24.35 15.83
N ASN A 59 2.64 -23.73 16.78
CA ASN A 59 3.27 -22.79 17.69
C ASN A 59 4.05 -23.44 18.84
N ASN A 60 3.86 -24.73 19.10
CA ASN A 60 4.57 -25.42 20.18
C ASN A 60 4.71 -26.94 19.91
N PRO A 61 5.66 -27.61 20.61
CA PRO A 61 5.86 -29.05 20.46
C PRO A 61 4.66 -29.94 20.83
N LEU A 62 3.80 -29.50 21.75
CA LEU A 62 2.60 -30.27 22.14
C LEU A 62 1.63 -30.37 20.97
N ILE A 63 1.31 -29.25 20.31
CA ILE A 63 0.46 -29.25 19.12
C ILE A 63 1.13 -30.04 17.99
N ALA A 64 2.46 -29.97 17.86
CA ALA A 64 3.20 -30.76 16.88
C ALA A 64 2.97 -32.27 17.06
N ASN A 65 3.05 -32.74 18.31
CA ASN A 65 2.79 -34.13 18.64
C ASN A 65 1.32 -34.52 18.42
N LEU A 66 0.37 -33.63 18.71
CA LEU A 66 -1.06 -33.86 18.48
C LEU A 66 -1.40 -33.97 16.99
N LEU A 67 -0.76 -33.16 16.13
CA LEU A 67 -1.02 -33.15 14.69
C LEU A 67 -0.16 -34.12 13.89
N GLY A 68 0.96 -34.60 14.45
CA GLY A 68 1.89 -35.52 13.77
C GLY A 68 1.22 -36.76 13.15
N PRO A 69 0.25 -37.43 13.81
CA PRO A 69 -0.48 -38.55 13.21
C PRO A 69 -1.41 -38.17 12.03
N HIS A 70 -1.68 -36.87 11.84
CA HIS A 70 -2.69 -36.36 10.90
C HIS A 70 -2.09 -35.56 9.74
N ALA A 71 -0.79 -35.26 9.75
CA ALA A 71 -0.11 -34.50 8.71
C ALA A 71 1.30 -35.08 8.43
N PRO A 72 1.75 -35.11 7.16
CA PRO A 72 3.01 -35.75 6.79
C PRO A 72 4.25 -35.04 7.34
N HIS A 73 4.17 -33.71 7.50
CA HIS A 73 5.27 -32.88 7.96
C HIS A 73 4.75 -31.81 8.91
N VAL A 74 5.13 -31.90 10.19
CA VAL A 74 4.76 -30.90 11.22
C VAL A 74 6.04 -30.30 11.78
N SER A 75 6.13 -28.97 11.77
CA SER A 75 7.28 -28.22 12.28
C SER A 75 6.83 -27.16 13.29
N VAL A 76 7.61 -26.98 14.34
CA VAL A 76 7.33 -25.96 15.35
C VAL A 76 7.89 -24.62 14.89
N ALA A 77 7.03 -23.63 14.71
CA ALA A 77 7.37 -22.25 14.42
C ALA A 77 6.59 -21.34 15.39
N THR A 78 7.30 -20.70 16.30
CA THR A 78 6.69 -19.75 17.26
C THR A 78 6.50 -18.39 16.59
N PRO A 79 5.53 -17.57 17.02
CA PRO A 79 5.52 -16.14 16.73
C PRO A 79 6.83 -15.47 17.17
N GLY A 80 7.29 -14.48 16.41
CA GLY A 80 8.42 -13.63 16.80
C GLY A 80 8.00 -12.46 17.70
N VAL A 81 8.96 -11.97 18.49
CA VAL A 81 8.83 -10.80 19.37
C VAL A 81 9.81 -9.72 18.91
N ASP A 82 9.40 -8.47 18.95
CA ASP A 82 10.29 -7.33 18.71
C ASP A 82 11.19 -7.08 19.93
N VAL A 83 12.31 -7.79 19.96
CA VAL A 83 13.28 -7.69 21.05
C VAL A 83 14.02 -6.35 21.02
N ALA A 84 14.13 -5.71 19.85
CA ALA A 84 14.78 -4.41 19.73
C ALA A 84 13.97 -3.32 20.42
N GLN A 85 12.64 -3.33 20.21
CA GLN A 85 11.72 -2.42 20.90
C GLN A 85 11.77 -2.61 22.43
N LEU A 86 11.85 -3.86 22.91
CA LEU A 86 11.83 -4.18 24.34
C LEU A 86 13.20 -4.12 25.02
N ALA A 87 14.30 -3.96 24.27
CA ALA A 87 15.65 -3.94 24.81
C ALA A 87 15.92 -2.74 25.73
N GLY A 88 15.23 -1.61 25.49
CA GLY A 88 15.36 -0.37 26.26
C GLY A 88 14.68 -0.38 27.63
N VAL A 89 13.95 -1.45 27.97
CA VAL A 89 13.24 -1.56 29.24
C VAL A 89 14.25 -1.63 30.41
N PRO A 90 14.19 -0.71 31.40
CA PRO A 90 15.08 -0.76 32.55
C PRO A 90 14.80 -2.02 33.40
N PRO A 91 15.75 -2.46 34.24
CA PRO A 91 15.52 -3.57 35.16
C PRO A 91 14.39 -3.25 36.15
N PRO A 92 13.75 -4.28 36.74
CA PRO A 92 12.79 -4.12 37.84
C PRO A 92 13.31 -3.21 38.94
N THR A 93 12.44 -2.32 39.44
CA THR A 93 12.79 -1.36 40.47
C THR A 93 12.65 -2.01 41.84
N ASP A 94 13.53 -1.68 42.79
CA ASP A 94 13.40 -2.09 44.19
C ASP A 94 12.41 -1.16 44.93
N GLY A 95 11.27 -0.85 44.28
CA GLY A 95 10.26 0.07 44.80
C GLY A 95 9.52 -0.47 46.02
N ALA A 96 9.01 0.43 46.86
CA ALA A 96 8.30 0.08 48.10
C ALA A 96 7.00 -0.72 47.88
N ARG A 97 6.44 -0.70 46.67
CA ARG A 97 5.21 -1.39 46.28
C ARG A 97 5.36 -2.00 44.87
N PRO A 98 5.63 -3.31 44.75
CA PRO A 98 5.84 -3.94 43.46
C PRO A 98 4.60 -3.93 42.55
N VAL A 99 4.83 -3.82 41.24
CA VAL A 99 3.78 -3.82 40.20
C VAL A 99 3.75 -5.16 39.47
N ILE A 100 2.59 -5.80 39.47
CA ILE A 100 2.28 -7.06 38.78
C ILE A 100 1.52 -6.73 37.50
N LEU A 101 2.04 -7.12 36.33
CA LEU A 101 1.37 -6.90 35.06
C LEU A 101 0.66 -8.16 34.57
N PHE A 102 -0.61 -8.02 34.24
CA PHE A 102 -1.43 -8.98 33.49
C PHE A 102 -1.69 -8.38 32.10
N PRO A 103 -0.82 -8.64 31.11
CA PRO A 103 -0.90 -8.05 29.78
C PRO A 103 -1.88 -8.82 28.88
N SER A 104 -3.12 -9.01 29.33
CA SER A 104 -4.16 -9.73 28.59
C SER A 104 -5.53 -9.13 28.90
N LEU A 105 -6.53 -9.42 28.08
CA LEU A 105 -7.91 -8.97 28.30
C LEU A 105 -8.47 -9.63 29.56
N TRP A 106 -8.71 -8.83 30.60
CA TRP A 106 -9.13 -9.35 31.91
C TRP A 106 -10.55 -9.94 31.92
N GLN A 107 -11.42 -9.46 31.02
CA GLN A 107 -12.79 -9.96 30.88
C GLN A 107 -12.84 -11.35 30.22
N GLU A 108 -11.78 -11.76 29.52
CA GLU A 108 -11.72 -13.06 28.86
C GLU A 108 -11.40 -14.14 29.89
N GLY A 109 -12.43 -14.88 30.31
CA GLY A 109 -12.32 -15.89 31.38
C GLY A 109 -11.20 -16.92 31.16
N ILE A 110 -10.92 -17.28 29.90
CA ILE A 110 -9.84 -18.21 29.55
C ILE A 110 -8.44 -17.70 29.88
N LYS A 111 -8.26 -16.38 30.00
CA LYS A 111 -7.00 -15.72 30.37
C LYS A 111 -6.74 -15.75 31.87
N GLY A 112 -7.74 -16.14 32.67
CA GLY A 112 -7.55 -16.54 34.07
C GLY A 112 -7.37 -15.39 35.06
N TYR A 113 -7.90 -14.19 34.77
CA TYR A 113 -7.86 -13.07 35.72
C TYR A 113 -8.49 -13.43 37.07
N SER A 114 -9.56 -14.23 37.11
CA SER A 114 -10.18 -14.69 38.35
C SER A 114 -9.22 -15.49 39.26
N VAL A 115 -8.31 -16.28 38.67
CA VAL A 115 -7.31 -17.04 39.41
C VAL A 115 -6.26 -16.11 40.02
N LEU A 116 -5.83 -15.11 39.24
CA LEU A 116 -4.96 -14.05 39.73
C LEU A 116 -5.64 -13.24 40.84
N GLU A 117 -6.93 -12.94 40.68
CA GLU A 117 -7.68 -12.17 41.66
C GLU A 117 -7.78 -12.88 43.01
N GLU A 118 -8.09 -14.18 42.99
CA GLU A 118 -8.12 -15.02 44.19
C GLU A 118 -6.74 -15.12 44.85
N ALA A 119 -5.68 -15.34 44.06
CA ALA A 119 -4.31 -15.44 44.55
C ALA A 119 -3.84 -14.14 45.23
N CYS A 120 -4.10 -13.00 44.61
CA CYS A 120 -3.79 -11.69 45.16
C CYS A 120 -4.62 -11.36 46.40
N THR A 121 -5.89 -11.76 46.46
CA THR A 121 -6.74 -11.60 47.65
C THR A 121 -6.16 -12.36 48.86
N ARG A 122 -5.63 -13.57 48.63
CA ARG A 122 -4.92 -14.35 49.67
C ARG A 122 -3.64 -13.67 50.14
N LEU A 123 -2.85 -13.08 49.23
CA LEU A 123 -1.63 -12.36 49.59
C LEU A 123 -1.93 -11.06 50.35
N ARG A 124 -3.01 -10.36 49.99
CA ARG A 124 -3.49 -9.18 50.72
C ARG A 124 -3.88 -9.50 52.15
N SER A 125 -4.58 -10.62 52.39
CA SER A 125 -4.92 -11.04 53.76
C SER A 125 -3.71 -11.47 54.58
N GLN A 126 -2.59 -11.83 53.92
CA GLN A 126 -1.29 -12.12 54.54
C GLN A 126 -0.42 -10.86 54.75
N GLY A 127 -0.90 -9.68 54.37
CA GLY A 127 -0.22 -8.40 54.61
C GLY A 127 0.75 -7.95 53.51
N HIS A 128 0.74 -8.58 52.34
CA HIS A 128 1.55 -8.12 51.20
C HIS A 128 0.94 -6.85 50.57
N ASP A 129 1.79 -5.91 50.14
CA ASP A 129 1.38 -4.73 49.37
C ASP A 129 1.98 -4.73 47.96
N PHE A 130 1.11 -4.51 46.97
CA PHE A 130 1.44 -4.54 45.54
C PHE A 130 0.36 -3.84 44.71
N GLU A 131 0.66 -3.54 43.46
CA GLU A 131 -0.32 -3.06 42.47
C GLU A 131 -0.46 -4.10 41.35
N VAL A 132 -1.67 -4.32 40.85
CA VAL A 132 -1.92 -5.14 39.67
C VAL A 132 -2.38 -4.22 38.53
N ARG A 133 -1.75 -4.35 37.37
CA ARG A 133 -2.14 -3.66 36.14
C ARG A 133 -2.66 -4.67 35.14
N VAL A 134 -3.86 -4.44 34.61
CA VAL A 134 -4.50 -5.31 33.62
C VAL A 134 -4.83 -4.55 32.34
N ALA A 135 -4.83 -5.22 31.19
CA ALA A 135 -5.28 -4.64 29.93
C ALA A 135 -6.77 -4.93 29.68
N GLY A 136 -7.50 -4.00 29.06
CA GLY A 136 -8.92 -4.19 28.69
C GLY A 136 -9.73 -2.89 28.60
N PRO A 137 -10.96 -2.93 28.05
CA PRO A 137 -11.71 -1.71 27.72
C PRO A 137 -12.26 -0.87 28.89
N ASP A 138 -12.55 -1.42 30.07
CA ASP A 138 -13.17 -0.69 31.20
C ASP A 138 -13.07 -1.52 32.50
N PRO A 139 -13.38 -0.97 33.70
CA PRO A 139 -13.14 0.40 34.16
C PRO A 139 -11.67 0.61 34.60
N GLU A 140 -11.21 1.88 34.69
CA GLU A 140 -9.84 2.26 35.11
C GLU A 140 -9.37 1.60 36.42
N ARG A 141 -10.30 1.27 37.33
CA ARG A 141 -10.02 0.57 38.58
C ARG A 141 -11.02 -0.56 38.78
N LEU A 142 -10.52 -1.80 38.86
CA LEU A 142 -11.36 -2.98 39.09
C LEU A 142 -11.61 -3.22 40.59
N ASN A 143 -10.59 -2.99 41.42
CA ASN A 143 -10.67 -3.13 42.87
C ASN A 143 -9.61 -2.25 43.56
N GLU A 144 -9.42 -2.40 44.87
CA GLU A 144 -8.49 -1.54 45.64
C GLU A 144 -7.04 -1.59 45.12
N TRP A 145 -6.62 -2.69 44.51
CA TRP A 145 -5.24 -2.95 44.11
C TRP A 145 -5.06 -3.29 42.63
N THR A 146 -6.15 -3.37 41.85
CA THR A 146 -6.11 -3.58 40.40
C THR A 146 -6.55 -2.35 39.61
N THR A 147 -5.70 -1.89 38.70
CA THR A 147 -5.98 -0.82 37.72
C THR A 147 -6.00 -1.38 36.31
N CYS A 148 -6.93 -0.89 35.49
CA CYS A 148 -6.99 -1.20 34.07
C CYS A 148 -6.26 -0.12 33.29
N VAL A 149 -5.26 -0.52 32.49
CA VAL A 149 -4.44 0.41 31.69
C VAL A 149 -5.06 0.72 30.32
N GLY A 150 -6.26 0.20 30.05
CA GLY A 150 -6.94 0.39 28.77
C GLY A 150 -6.36 -0.49 27.65
N TRP A 151 -6.67 -0.10 26.42
CA TRP A 151 -5.98 -0.58 25.22
C TRP A 151 -4.63 0.11 25.07
N TYR A 152 -3.57 -0.68 24.94
CA TYR A 152 -2.21 -0.17 24.81
C TYR A 152 -1.69 -0.39 23.37
N PRO A 153 -1.23 0.66 22.67
CA PRO A 153 -0.71 0.54 21.32
C PRO A 153 0.64 -0.22 21.32
N GLN A 154 0.90 -0.98 20.26
CA GLN A 154 2.06 -1.85 20.15
C GLN A 154 3.37 -1.07 20.28
N GLU A 155 3.43 0.16 19.76
CA GLU A 155 4.63 1.01 19.72
C GLU A 155 5.09 1.42 21.13
N ARG A 156 4.18 1.46 22.10
CA ARG A 156 4.49 1.81 23.49
C ARG A 156 4.65 0.60 24.40
N LEU A 157 4.68 -0.61 23.87
CA LEU A 157 4.72 -1.83 24.68
C LEU A 157 5.91 -1.86 25.68
N ALA A 158 7.05 -1.27 25.30
CA ALA A 158 8.20 -1.07 26.19
C ALA A 158 7.85 -0.24 27.44
N ASP A 159 7.03 0.80 27.32
CA ASP A 159 6.58 1.62 28.45
C ASP A 159 5.73 0.80 29.42
N LEU A 160 4.82 -0.03 28.88
CA LEU A 160 3.93 -0.87 29.68
C LEU A 160 4.71 -1.92 30.49
N TYR A 161 5.57 -2.69 29.83
CA TYR A 161 6.44 -3.64 30.54
C TYR A 161 7.47 -2.95 31.42
N GLY A 162 7.87 -1.72 31.09
CA GLY A 162 8.76 -0.87 31.88
C GLY A 162 8.23 -0.51 33.26
N GLN A 163 6.90 -0.48 33.40
CA GLN A 163 6.21 -0.13 34.63
C GLN A 163 5.98 -1.33 35.58
N ALA A 164 6.30 -2.55 35.16
CA ALA A 164 5.94 -3.78 35.88
C ALA A 164 7.15 -4.49 36.45
N ASP A 165 7.17 -4.88 37.72
CA ASP A 165 8.29 -5.65 38.28
C ASP A 165 8.31 -7.10 37.80
N PHE A 166 7.14 -7.68 37.52
CA PHE A 166 7.01 -8.98 36.89
C PHE A 166 5.66 -9.18 36.21
N VAL A 167 5.59 -10.17 35.34
CA VAL A 167 4.43 -10.45 34.47
C VAL A 167 3.75 -11.74 34.91
N VAL A 168 2.41 -11.77 34.86
CA VAL A 168 1.61 -12.96 35.18
C VAL A 168 0.71 -13.32 34.01
N VAL A 169 0.78 -14.58 33.59
CA VAL A 169 0.00 -15.16 32.49
C VAL A 169 -0.75 -16.40 32.98
N PRO A 170 -1.87 -16.22 33.71
CA PRO A 170 -2.57 -17.27 34.45
C PRO A 170 -3.62 -17.99 33.59
N SER A 171 -3.38 -18.17 32.29
CA SER A 171 -4.31 -18.81 31.36
C SER A 171 -4.83 -20.14 31.90
N VAL A 172 -6.14 -20.37 31.82
CA VAL A 172 -6.81 -21.61 32.29
C VAL A 172 -7.22 -22.53 31.14
N CYS A 173 -6.99 -22.09 29.90
CA CYS A 173 -7.19 -22.86 28.67
C CYS A 173 -5.85 -23.11 27.97
N GLU A 174 -5.80 -24.12 27.09
CA GLU A 174 -4.61 -24.46 26.31
C GLU A 174 -4.15 -23.27 25.46
N GLU A 175 -2.98 -22.73 25.79
CA GLU A 175 -2.38 -21.58 25.11
C GLU A 175 -1.51 -22.06 23.93
N ALA A 176 -1.64 -21.45 22.75
CA ALA A 176 -0.85 -21.89 21.60
C ALA A 176 0.64 -21.53 21.74
N PHE A 177 0.95 -20.32 22.22
CA PHE A 177 2.33 -19.86 22.45
C PHE A 177 2.45 -19.03 23.73
N GLY A 178 1.54 -18.09 23.93
CA GLY A 178 1.61 -17.11 25.00
C GLY A 178 2.60 -15.99 24.67
N ILE A 179 2.34 -15.24 23.60
CA ILE A 179 3.23 -14.19 23.10
C ILE A 179 3.60 -13.17 24.19
N VAL A 180 2.65 -12.84 25.06
CA VAL A 180 2.84 -11.91 26.17
C VAL A 180 3.82 -12.41 27.24
N ALA A 181 4.00 -13.73 27.38
CA ALA A 181 5.07 -14.29 28.21
C ALA A 181 6.44 -14.13 27.54
N ALA A 182 6.51 -14.27 26.21
CA ALA A 182 7.74 -14.06 25.47
C ALA A 182 8.13 -12.57 25.43
N GLU A 183 7.16 -11.66 25.32
CA GLU A 183 7.34 -10.21 25.44
C GLU A 183 7.80 -9.80 26.84
N GLY A 184 7.14 -10.30 27.90
CA GLY A 184 7.59 -10.06 29.27
C GLY A 184 9.03 -10.51 29.50
N SER A 185 9.38 -11.69 28.97
CA SER A 185 10.76 -12.20 28.99
C SER A 185 11.71 -11.28 28.21
N ALA A 186 11.36 -10.86 26.99
CA ALA A 186 12.17 -9.95 26.17
C ALA A 186 12.38 -8.58 26.84
N ALA A 187 11.37 -8.07 27.54
CA ALA A 187 11.44 -6.85 28.36
C ALA A 187 12.30 -7.03 29.62
N GLY A 188 12.80 -8.25 29.90
CA GLY A 188 13.58 -8.54 31.11
C GLY A 188 12.75 -8.60 32.38
N ARG A 189 11.45 -8.91 32.26
CA ARG A 189 10.57 -9.14 33.40
C ARG A 189 10.43 -10.65 33.63
N PRO A 190 10.59 -11.13 34.87
CA PRO A 190 10.32 -12.53 35.15
C PRO A 190 8.82 -12.80 34.94
N VAL A 191 8.52 -13.98 34.42
CA VAL A 191 7.14 -14.35 34.07
C VAL A 191 6.66 -15.48 34.97
N ILE A 192 5.51 -15.28 35.62
CA ILE A 192 4.76 -16.37 36.26
C ILE A 192 3.68 -16.81 35.27
N ALA A 193 3.70 -18.07 34.85
CA ALA A 193 2.76 -18.57 33.85
C ALA A 193 2.12 -19.89 34.27
N SER A 194 0.89 -20.13 33.82
CA SER A 194 0.24 -21.42 33.98
C SER A 194 1.05 -22.51 33.28
N ARG A 195 1.20 -23.68 33.92
CA ARG A 195 1.80 -24.87 33.32
C ARG A 195 0.81 -25.48 32.31
N ILE A 196 0.54 -24.80 31.20
CA ILE A 196 -0.39 -25.24 30.14
C ILE A 196 0.12 -24.85 28.75
N GLY A 197 -0.19 -25.65 27.73
CA GLY A 197 0.14 -25.37 26.33
C GLY A 197 1.57 -24.87 26.07
N GLY A 198 1.68 -23.86 25.21
CA GLY A 198 2.93 -23.22 24.82
C GLY A 198 3.66 -22.48 25.95
N LEU A 199 2.96 -22.07 27.02
CA LEU A 199 3.58 -21.37 28.14
C LEU A 199 4.65 -22.21 28.84
N GLN A 200 4.48 -23.54 28.89
CA GLN A 200 5.47 -24.48 29.42
C GLN A 200 6.76 -24.55 28.59
N SER A 201 6.69 -24.15 27.31
CA SER A 201 7.85 -24.08 26.40
C SER A 201 8.49 -22.68 26.42
N THR A 202 7.67 -21.65 26.63
CA THR A 202 8.08 -20.25 26.68
C THR A 202 8.81 -19.91 27.98
N VAL A 203 8.28 -20.36 29.12
CA VAL A 203 8.86 -20.11 30.46
C VAL A 203 9.58 -21.36 30.97
N GLU A 204 10.86 -21.21 31.33
CA GLU A 204 11.65 -22.25 31.97
C GLU A 204 11.61 -22.07 33.50
N ASP A 205 10.90 -22.99 34.17
CA ASP A 205 10.59 -22.92 35.60
C ASP A 205 11.85 -22.83 36.47
N GLY A 206 11.91 -21.80 37.31
CA GLY A 206 13.06 -21.49 38.17
C GLY A 206 14.26 -20.85 37.46
N VAL A 207 14.21 -20.69 36.13
CA VAL A 207 15.31 -20.14 35.31
C VAL A 207 14.93 -18.79 34.69
N THR A 208 13.85 -18.72 33.92
CA THR A 208 13.38 -17.47 33.29
C THR A 208 12.12 -16.90 33.93
N GLY A 209 11.51 -17.68 34.81
CA GLY A 209 10.22 -17.40 35.42
C GLY A 209 9.78 -18.55 36.30
N LEU A 210 8.51 -18.56 36.70
CA LEU A 210 7.94 -19.63 37.53
C LEU A 210 6.68 -20.19 36.87
N LEU A 211 6.53 -21.50 36.90
CA LEU A 211 5.31 -22.18 36.46
C LEU A 211 4.45 -22.57 37.66
N PHE A 212 3.13 -22.43 37.52
CA PHE A 212 2.15 -22.85 38.53
C PHE A 212 1.06 -23.75 37.91
N GLU A 213 0.38 -24.52 38.75
CA GLU A 213 -0.69 -25.41 38.30
C GLU A 213 -1.91 -24.63 37.78
N PRO A 214 -2.38 -24.87 36.53
CA PRO A 214 -3.45 -24.08 35.94
C PRO A 214 -4.74 -24.07 36.78
N GLY A 215 -5.29 -22.88 37.04
CA GLY A 215 -6.49 -22.72 37.86
C GLY A 215 -6.26 -22.81 39.37
N ASN A 216 -5.03 -23.10 39.83
CA ASN A 216 -4.71 -23.19 41.25
C ASN A 216 -4.25 -21.83 41.81
N ALA A 217 -5.19 -21.08 42.40
CA ALA A 217 -4.90 -19.79 43.02
C ALA A 217 -3.93 -19.87 44.22
N GLU A 218 -3.85 -21.02 44.91
CA GLU A 218 -2.94 -21.21 46.03
C GLU A 218 -1.49 -21.32 45.57
N ASP A 219 -1.24 -22.14 44.55
CA ASP A 219 0.08 -22.28 43.95
C ASP A 219 0.50 -20.96 43.29
N LEU A 220 -0.42 -20.28 42.59
CA LEU A 220 -0.15 -18.94 42.05
C LEU A 220 0.23 -17.95 43.16
N ALA A 221 -0.50 -17.91 44.27
CA ALA A 221 -0.18 -17.05 45.41
C ALA A 221 1.22 -17.34 45.97
N ALA A 222 1.63 -18.61 46.05
CA ALA A 222 2.98 -18.98 46.49
C ALA A 222 4.07 -18.47 45.53
N LYS A 223 3.86 -18.56 44.21
CA LYS A 223 4.81 -18.02 43.21
C LYS A 223 4.87 -16.50 43.24
N LEU A 224 3.71 -15.85 43.34
CA LEU A 224 3.58 -14.40 43.49
C LEU A 224 4.33 -13.92 44.74
N GLY A 225 4.07 -14.53 45.90
CA GLY A 225 4.74 -14.20 47.16
C GLY A 225 6.26 -14.34 47.09
N THR A 226 6.74 -15.37 46.40
CA THR A 226 8.18 -15.58 46.15
C THR A 226 8.79 -14.40 45.38
N LEU A 227 8.18 -13.97 44.28
CA LEU A 227 8.70 -12.83 43.52
C LEU A 227 8.46 -11.49 44.21
N LEU A 228 7.41 -11.34 45.01
CA LEU A 228 7.16 -10.12 45.80
C LEU A 228 8.25 -9.91 46.86
N ALA A 229 8.71 -10.99 47.51
CA ALA A 229 9.66 -10.95 48.61
C ALA A 229 11.14 -10.82 48.18
N ASP A 230 11.49 -11.24 46.96
CA ASP A 230 12.88 -11.36 46.51
C ASP A 230 13.15 -10.58 45.22
N ALA A 231 13.69 -9.37 45.35
CA ALA A 231 14.03 -8.51 44.23
C ALA A 231 15.25 -9.01 43.42
N ASP A 232 16.20 -9.68 44.07
CA ASP A 232 17.38 -10.26 43.40
C ASP A 232 16.95 -11.42 42.51
N LEU A 233 16.02 -12.24 42.99
CA LEU A 233 15.39 -13.29 42.20
C LEU A 233 14.65 -12.72 40.99
N ARG A 234 13.90 -11.62 41.15
CA ARG A 234 13.23 -10.96 40.02
C ARG A 234 14.22 -10.55 38.94
N ARG A 235 15.32 -9.88 39.32
CA ARG A 235 16.38 -9.45 38.40
C ARG A 235 17.03 -10.64 37.70
N ARG A 236 17.42 -11.68 38.45
CA ARG A 236 18.05 -12.89 37.91
C ARG A 236 17.18 -13.63 36.89
N LEU A 237 15.90 -13.85 37.22
CA LEU A 237 14.96 -14.54 36.34
C LEU A 237 14.65 -13.68 35.09
N GLY A 238 14.48 -12.36 35.26
CA GLY A 238 14.24 -11.42 34.17
C GLY A 238 15.40 -11.36 33.16
N GLU A 239 16.64 -11.28 33.64
CA GLU A 239 17.85 -11.30 32.79
C GLU A 239 17.97 -12.60 32.00
N ALA A 240 17.74 -13.75 32.66
CA ALA A 240 17.73 -15.04 32.00
C ALA A 240 16.60 -15.15 30.95
N GLY A 241 15.41 -14.61 31.27
CA GLY A 241 14.29 -14.49 30.34
C GLY A 241 14.63 -13.67 29.10
N ARG A 242 15.25 -12.49 29.28
CA ARG A 242 15.66 -11.61 28.18
C ARG A 242 16.68 -12.29 27.27
N ALA A 243 17.69 -12.93 27.85
CA ALA A 243 18.69 -13.66 27.11
C ALA A 243 18.09 -14.81 26.28
N ARG A 244 17.14 -15.56 26.86
CA ARG A 244 16.43 -16.63 26.15
C ARG A 244 15.55 -16.08 25.03
N ALA A 245 14.74 -15.06 25.30
CA ALA A 245 13.84 -14.47 24.32
C ALA A 245 14.60 -13.91 23.11
N SER A 246 15.71 -13.20 23.35
CA SER A 246 16.59 -12.69 22.29
C SER A 246 17.15 -13.78 21.39
N ARG A 247 17.46 -14.96 21.95
CA ARG A 247 18.05 -16.08 21.19
C ARG A 247 17.03 -16.93 20.45
N ARG A 248 15.79 -16.98 20.94
CA ARG A 248 14.81 -17.99 20.52
C ARG A 248 13.55 -17.41 19.89
N TYR A 249 13.15 -16.20 20.29
CA TYR A 249 11.89 -15.58 19.92
C TYR A 249 12.08 -14.26 19.16
N ALA A 250 13.30 -13.77 18.98
CA ALA A 250 13.56 -12.67 18.04
C ALA A 250 13.18 -13.08 16.61
N TRP A 251 12.57 -12.16 15.85
CA TRP A 251 12.07 -12.45 14.50
C TRP A 251 13.13 -13.06 13.57
N ASP A 252 14.36 -12.55 13.60
CA ASP A 252 15.47 -13.07 12.80
C ASP A 252 15.83 -14.52 13.16
N GLN A 253 15.77 -14.86 14.46
CA GLN A 253 16.04 -16.22 14.96
C GLN A 253 14.90 -17.17 14.60
N VAL A 254 13.65 -16.76 14.80
CA VAL A 254 12.46 -17.55 14.45
C VAL A 254 12.44 -17.86 12.95
N ILE A 255 12.70 -16.86 12.10
CA ILE A 255 12.74 -17.03 10.65
C ILE A 255 13.84 -18.02 10.27
N ARG A 256 15.07 -17.82 10.76
CA ARG A 256 16.22 -18.66 10.44
C ARG A 256 16.07 -20.11 10.93
N GLN A 257 15.52 -20.30 12.12
CA GLN A 257 15.48 -21.61 12.78
C GLN A 257 14.24 -22.44 12.39
N ALA A 258 13.11 -21.79 12.10
CA ALA A 258 11.85 -22.48 11.85
C ALA A 258 11.34 -22.31 10.41
N TYR A 259 11.31 -21.08 9.87
CA TYR A 259 10.71 -20.82 8.57
C TYR A 259 11.65 -21.19 7.40
N GLU A 260 12.92 -20.78 7.44
CA GLU A 260 13.89 -21.09 6.38
C GLU A 260 14.02 -22.60 6.10
N PRO A 261 14.15 -23.50 7.10
CA PRO A 261 14.25 -24.94 6.84
C PRO A 261 12.98 -25.53 6.23
N VAL A 262 11.81 -25.02 6.62
CA VAL A 262 10.52 -25.49 6.07
C VAL A 262 10.38 -25.05 4.62
N LEU A 263 10.66 -23.77 4.34
CA LEU A 263 10.62 -23.22 2.98
C LEU A 263 11.63 -23.92 2.05
N ALA A 264 12.86 -24.11 2.53
CA ALA A 264 13.90 -24.81 1.77
C ALA A 264 13.51 -26.26 1.42
N ARG A 265 12.87 -26.98 2.34
CA ARG A 265 12.36 -28.34 2.07
C ARG A 265 11.21 -28.33 1.08
N THR A 266 10.21 -27.47 1.28
CA THR A 266 9.06 -27.38 0.35
C THR A 266 9.48 -26.98 -1.06
N TRP A 267 10.48 -26.11 -1.20
CA TRP A 267 11.03 -25.74 -2.50
C TRP A 267 11.88 -26.86 -3.12
N ALA A 268 12.69 -27.57 -2.34
CA ALA A 268 13.44 -28.73 -2.83
C ALA A 268 12.53 -29.88 -3.27
N GLU A 269 11.42 -30.13 -2.56
CA GLU A 269 10.44 -31.16 -2.93
C GLU A 269 9.66 -30.78 -4.19
N ALA A 270 9.33 -29.50 -4.38
CA ALA A 270 8.75 -28.97 -5.60
C ALA A 270 9.68 -29.12 -6.82
N ASP A 271 10.99 -28.94 -6.64
CA ASP A 271 12.01 -29.08 -7.69
C ASP A 271 12.27 -30.55 -8.09
N THR A 272 11.98 -31.52 -7.21
CA THR A 272 12.16 -32.97 -7.51
C THR A 272 11.04 -33.59 -8.36
N GLY A 273 10.03 -32.81 -8.79
CA GLY A 273 8.98 -33.29 -9.67
C GLY A 273 8.02 -34.31 -9.04
N ARG A 274 8.02 -34.46 -7.71
CA ARG A 274 6.92 -35.13 -7.00
C ARG A 274 5.76 -34.14 -6.90
N THR A 275 4.88 -34.20 -7.88
CA THR A 275 3.56 -33.55 -7.85
C THR A 275 2.85 -33.86 -6.54
N MET A 276 2.49 -32.82 -5.78
CA MET A 276 1.44 -32.92 -4.76
C MET A 276 0.22 -33.61 -5.38
N PRO A 277 -0.43 -34.57 -4.69
CA PRO A 277 -1.55 -35.29 -5.29
C PRO A 277 -2.73 -34.33 -5.44
N THR A 278 -2.98 -33.88 -6.67
CA THR A 278 -4.24 -33.27 -7.02
C THR A 278 -5.36 -34.31 -6.84
N ARG A 279 -6.51 -33.84 -6.35
CA ARG A 279 -7.74 -34.59 -6.00
C ARG A 279 -8.31 -35.52 -7.11
N GLU A 280 -7.66 -35.62 -8.27
CA GLU A 280 -8.20 -36.29 -9.47
C GLU A 280 -7.53 -37.63 -9.83
N ARG A 281 -6.48 -38.08 -9.12
CA ARG A 281 -5.85 -39.39 -9.40
C ARG A 281 -6.22 -40.47 -8.39
N MET A 282 -7.50 -40.81 -8.38
CA MET A 282 -8.02 -42.11 -7.95
C MET A 282 -8.89 -42.73 -9.06
N ALA A 283 -8.44 -42.66 -10.31
CA ALA A 283 -8.98 -43.52 -11.37
C ALA A 283 -7.99 -43.69 -12.54
N SER A 284 -7.72 -44.95 -12.83
CA SER A 284 -7.16 -45.49 -14.09
C SER A 284 -5.64 -45.43 -14.31
N THR A 285 -5.09 -46.64 -14.25
CA THR A 285 -3.84 -47.14 -14.80
C THR A 285 -3.82 -47.09 -16.34
N THR A 286 -2.68 -46.77 -16.99
CA THR A 286 -1.90 -47.66 -17.89
C THR A 286 -0.83 -46.93 -18.73
N ALA A 287 0.36 -47.56 -18.80
CA ALA A 287 1.31 -47.68 -19.91
C ALA A 287 1.94 -46.45 -20.64
N ASP A 288 3.24 -46.26 -20.34
CA ASP A 288 4.41 -46.40 -21.24
C ASP A 288 4.86 -45.32 -22.27
N ALA A 289 6.19 -45.29 -22.44
CA ALA A 289 7.04 -44.75 -23.52
C ALA A 289 7.53 -43.27 -23.53
N THR A 290 8.79 -43.10 -23.11
CA THR A 290 9.73 -42.00 -23.42
C THR A 290 10.14 -41.88 -24.90
N PRO A 291 10.47 -40.67 -25.40
CA PRO A 291 11.40 -40.51 -26.53
C PRO A 291 12.64 -39.65 -26.22
N LYS A 292 13.79 -40.11 -26.73
CA LYS A 292 15.14 -39.52 -26.65
C LYS A 292 15.31 -38.31 -27.59
N ALA A 293 15.82 -37.19 -27.09
CA ALA A 293 16.20 -36.02 -27.90
C ALA A 293 17.68 -36.07 -28.36
N LYS A 294 17.91 -35.91 -29.67
CA LYS A 294 19.24 -35.79 -30.31
C LYS A 294 19.66 -34.32 -30.41
N ARG A 295 20.76 -33.94 -29.74
CA ARG A 295 21.46 -32.65 -29.92
C ARG A 295 22.19 -32.61 -31.27
N ARG A 296 21.94 -31.59 -32.10
CA ARG A 296 22.81 -31.22 -33.23
C ARG A 296 23.47 -29.85 -32.97
N ARG A 297 24.80 -29.87 -32.80
CA ARG A 297 25.68 -28.69 -32.88
C ARG A 297 25.70 -28.18 -34.32
N ARG A 298 25.70 -26.86 -34.52
CA ARG A 298 26.19 -26.24 -35.76
C ARG A 298 27.13 -25.09 -35.44
N LYS A 299 28.35 -25.23 -35.98
CA LYS A 299 29.50 -24.31 -35.91
C LYS A 299 29.22 -23.04 -36.72
N GLY A 300 29.83 -21.94 -36.27
CA GLY A 300 29.73 -20.62 -36.87
C GLY A 300 30.32 -20.49 -38.28
N LYS A 301 29.93 -19.40 -38.94
CA LYS A 301 30.58 -18.86 -40.13
C LYS A 301 30.53 -17.34 -40.07
N LYS A 302 31.71 -16.73 -40.00
CA LYS A 302 31.95 -15.30 -40.28
C LYS A 302 31.76 -15.05 -41.78
N GLY A 303 31.26 -13.86 -42.15
CA GLY A 303 31.60 -13.27 -43.44
C GLY A 303 30.57 -12.32 -44.07
N LYS A 304 30.92 -11.03 -44.03
CA LYS A 304 30.77 -9.97 -45.06
C LYS A 304 29.42 -9.27 -45.27
N ALA A 305 29.54 -7.93 -45.24
CA ALA A 305 28.57 -6.90 -45.59
C ALA A 305 28.04 -7.00 -47.04
N LYS A 306 26.76 -6.65 -47.22
CA LYS A 306 26.13 -6.28 -48.50
C LYS A 306 24.90 -5.36 -48.29
N GLY A 307 24.98 -4.16 -48.87
CA GLY A 307 23.93 -3.39 -49.58
C GLY A 307 22.48 -3.31 -49.05
N GLY A 308 22.10 -2.10 -48.63
CA GLY A 308 20.95 -1.37 -49.20
C GLY A 308 19.52 -1.74 -48.80
N GLY A 309 19.32 -2.49 -47.71
CA GLY A 309 18.01 -2.66 -47.06
C GLY A 309 17.99 -1.95 -45.71
N ARG A 310 16.81 -1.51 -45.25
CA ARG A 310 16.65 -1.02 -43.86
C ARG A 310 17.16 -2.11 -42.88
N PRO A 311 17.83 -1.76 -41.77
CA PRO A 311 18.23 -2.75 -40.77
C PRO A 311 17.04 -3.55 -40.28
N THR A 312 17.24 -4.86 -40.09
CA THR A 312 16.16 -5.75 -39.61
C THR A 312 15.88 -5.52 -38.14
N VAL A 313 14.60 -5.49 -37.75
CA VAL A 313 14.18 -5.19 -36.36
C VAL A 313 13.20 -6.24 -35.85
N SER A 314 13.56 -6.88 -34.73
CA SER A 314 12.69 -7.78 -33.98
C SER A 314 11.93 -7.01 -32.90
N LEU A 315 10.61 -7.20 -32.83
CA LEU A 315 9.82 -6.78 -31.65
C LEU A 315 9.84 -7.91 -30.61
N CYS A 316 10.27 -7.60 -29.38
CA CYS A 316 10.34 -8.54 -28.28
C CYS A 316 9.42 -8.09 -27.12
N MET A 317 8.51 -8.95 -26.68
CA MET A 317 7.57 -8.64 -25.61
C MET A 317 7.54 -9.76 -24.57
N ILE A 318 7.19 -9.42 -23.34
CA ILE A 318 6.77 -10.38 -22.29
C ILE A 318 5.29 -10.16 -22.01
N VAL A 319 4.54 -11.22 -21.75
CA VAL A 319 3.08 -11.12 -21.51
C VAL A 319 2.63 -12.06 -20.40
N LYS A 320 1.56 -11.68 -19.70
CA LYS A 320 0.80 -12.54 -18.78
C LYS A 320 -0.64 -12.05 -18.63
N ASN A 321 -1.61 -12.84 -19.05
CA ASN A 321 -3.04 -12.51 -18.91
C ASN A 321 -3.43 -11.15 -19.55
N GLU A 322 -3.01 -10.93 -20.78
CA GLU A 322 -3.16 -9.68 -21.54
C GLU A 322 -4.19 -9.81 -22.68
N GLU A 323 -5.20 -10.67 -22.56
CA GLU A 323 -6.25 -10.84 -23.57
C GLU A 323 -6.96 -9.52 -23.91
N ALA A 324 -7.11 -8.62 -22.94
CA ALA A 324 -7.78 -7.33 -23.12
C ALA A 324 -6.94 -6.30 -23.89
N HIS A 325 -5.62 -6.29 -23.73
CA HIS A 325 -4.75 -5.20 -24.20
C HIS A 325 -3.91 -5.60 -25.43
N LEU A 326 -3.43 -6.84 -25.48
CA LEU A 326 -2.52 -7.32 -26.52
C LEU A 326 -3.03 -7.12 -27.96
N PRO A 327 -4.33 -7.32 -28.31
CA PRO A 327 -4.82 -7.10 -29.66
C PRO A 327 -4.60 -5.65 -30.15
N ARG A 328 -4.82 -4.67 -29.27
CA ARG A 328 -4.65 -3.24 -29.58
C ARG A 328 -3.19 -2.92 -29.83
N CYS A 329 -2.31 -3.39 -28.94
CA CYS A 329 -0.86 -3.22 -29.08
C CYS A 329 -0.37 -3.76 -30.43
N LEU A 330 -0.61 -5.05 -30.71
CA LEU A 330 -0.13 -5.71 -31.93
C LEU A 330 -0.74 -5.11 -33.21
N LYS A 331 -2.00 -4.67 -33.17
CA LYS A 331 -2.63 -3.99 -34.31
C LYS A 331 -1.95 -2.64 -34.61
N SER A 332 -1.58 -1.88 -33.57
CA SER A 332 -0.94 -0.57 -33.74
C SER A 332 0.43 -0.64 -34.42
N VAL A 333 1.14 -1.76 -34.27
CA VAL A 333 2.47 -1.98 -34.86
C VAL A 333 2.50 -2.98 -36.01
N ALA A 334 1.34 -3.39 -36.52
CA ALA A 334 1.25 -4.38 -37.59
C ALA A 334 2.07 -3.96 -38.82
N GLY A 335 2.92 -4.86 -39.33
CA GLY A 335 3.75 -4.62 -40.51
C GLY A 335 4.88 -3.58 -40.33
N VAL A 336 5.22 -3.22 -39.10
CA VAL A 336 6.38 -2.33 -38.82
C VAL A 336 7.67 -3.16 -38.67
N PHE A 337 7.59 -4.28 -37.95
CA PHE A 337 8.72 -5.15 -37.59
C PHE A 337 8.87 -6.34 -38.53
N ASP A 338 10.08 -6.87 -38.65
CA ASP A 338 10.38 -8.04 -39.50
C ASP A 338 10.01 -9.36 -38.81
N GLU A 339 10.01 -9.38 -37.48
CA GLU A 339 9.45 -10.46 -36.67
C GLU A 339 8.90 -9.95 -35.33
N VAL A 340 7.97 -10.71 -34.75
CA VAL A 340 7.43 -10.48 -33.40
C VAL A 340 7.66 -11.71 -32.55
N ILE A 341 8.31 -11.51 -31.41
CA ILE A 341 8.65 -12.54 -30.43
C ILE A 341 7.97 -12.19 -29.12
N ILE A 342 7.21 -13.15 -28.60
CA ILE A 342 6.47 -13.00 -27.35
C ILE A 342 6.88 -14.12 -26.42
N VAL A 343 7.32 -13.76 -25.21
CA VAL A 343 7.53 -14.68 -24.11
C VAL A 343 6.34 -14.59 -23.15
N ASP A 344 5.62 -15.69 -23.02
CA ASP A 344 4.50 -15.83 -22.10
C ASP A 344 5.01 -16.33 -20.74
N THR A 345 4.67 -15.60 -19.67
CA THR A 345 5.13 -15.91 -18.31
C THR A 345 4.11 -16.71 -17.48
N GLY A 346 3.22 -17.42 -18.16
CA GLY A 346 2.19 -18.26 -17.55
C GLY A 346 0.79 -17.64 -17.63
N SER A 347 0.35 -17.26 -18.83
CA SER A 347 -1.03 -16.82 -19.06
C SER A 347 -2.01 -18.00 -18.96
N GLU A 348 -3.15 -17.74 -18.32
CA GLU A 348 -4.29 -18.65 -18.13
C GLU A 348 -5.48 -18.32 -19.06
N ASP A 349 -5.44 -17.15 -19.72
CA ASP A 349 -6.44 -16.65 -20.65
C ASP A 349 -6.06 -16.92 -22.13
N ARG A 350 -6.73 -16.24 -23.09
CA ARG A 350 -6.45 -16.43 -24.53
C ARG A 350 -5.24 -15.67 -25.05
N THR A 351 -4.42 -15.04 -24.20
CA THR A 351 -3.24 -14.25 -24.59
C THR A 351 -2.35 -14.97 -25.60
N LYS A 352 -1.97 -16.22 -25.31
CA LYS A 352 -1.10 -17.02 -26.21
C LYS A 352 -1.74 -17.33 -27.56
N LYS A 353 -3.07 -17.45 -27.61
CA LYS A 353 -3.80 -17.69 -28.86
C LYS A 353 -3.83 -16.42 -29.71
N ILE A 354 -4.16 -15.28 -29.09
CA ILE A 354 -4.19 -13.96 -29.72
C ILE A 354 -2.82 -13.61 -30.29
N ALA A 355 -1.75 -13.80 -29.52
CA ALA A 355 -0.38 -13.56 -29.97
C ALA A 355 -0.06 -14.31 -31.29
N ARG A 356 -0.42 -15.61 -31.37
CA ARG A 356 -0.19 -16.43 -32.57
C ARG A 356 -1.06 -16.00 -33.76
N GLU A 357 -2.32 -15.63 -33.51
CA GLU A 357 -3.24 -15.11 -34.54
C GLU A 357 -2.72 -13.82 -35.18
N HIS A 358 -1.97 -13.00 -34.43
CA HIS A 358 -1.27 -11.81 -34.91
C HIS A 358 0.12 -12.10 -35.52
N GLY A 359 0.49 -13.37 -35.71
CA GLY A 359 1.73 -13.77 -36.37
C GLY A 359 2.97 -13.78 -35.48
N ALA A 360 2.82 -13.67 -34.15
CA ALA A 360 3.95 -13.71 -33.23
C ALA A 360 4.47 -15.14 -32.99
N ARG A 361 5.79 -15.25 -32.80
CA ARG A 361 6.45 -16.46 -32.30
C ARG A 361 6.37 -16.46 -30.78
N VAL A 362 5.54 -17.36 -30.22
CA VAL A 362 5.26 -17.44 -28.78
C VAL A 362 6.11 -18.52 -28.11
N PHE A 363 6.80 -18.16 -27.03
CA PHE A 363 7.61 -19.04 -26.20
C PHE A 363 7.11 -18.98 -24.75
N ASP A 364 7.20 -20.09 -24.01
CA ASP A 364 6.84 -20.12 -22.59
C ASP A 364 8.10 -19.91 -21.72
N PHE A 365 7.97 -19.11 -20.66
CA PHE A 365 8.99 -18.90 -19.64
C PHE A 365 8.33 -18.95 -18.26
N PRO A 366 8.74 -19.85 -17.34
CA PRO A 366 8.17 -19.87 -16.00
C PRO A 366 8.42 -18.53 -15.28
N TRP A 367 7.38 -17.94 -14.66
CA TRP A 367 7.57 -16.75 -13.83
C TRP A 367 8.42 -17.09 -12.60
N ILE A 368 9.54 -16.40 -12.44
CA ILE A 368 10.54 -16.62 -11.37
C ILE A 368 10.84 -15.35 -10.56
N ASP A 369 9.89 -14.41 -10.51
CA ASP A 369 10.07 -13.11 -9.85
C ASP A 369 11.26 -12.28 -10.40
N ASP A 370 11.47 -12.35 -11.73
CA ASP A 370 12.53 -11.63 -12.42
C ASP A 370 12.07 -11.21 -13.84
N PHE A 371 11.69 -9.93 -13.98
CA PHE A 371 11.29 -9.35 -15.26
C PHE A 371 12.46 -9.30 -16.26
N SER A 372 13.67 -9.00 -15.79
CA SER A 372 14.89 -9.04 -16.61
C SER A 372 15.12 -10.42 -17.21
N ALA A 373 14.92 -11.49 -16.45
CA ALA A 373 15.09 -12.85 -16.95
C ALA A 373 14.09 -13.16 -18.08
N ALA A 374 12.82 -12.77 -17.91
CA ALA A 374 11.78 -12.94 -18.94
C ALA A 374 12.08 -12.10 -20.20
N ARG A 375 12.49 -10.83 -20.03
CA ARG A 375 12.92 -9.97 -21.16
C ARG A 375 14.11 -10.57 -21.89
N ASN A 376 15.13 -11.01 -21.16
CA ASN A 376 16.31 -11.62 -21.75
C ASN A 376 15.98 -12.94 -22.47
N ALA A 377 14.99 -13.70 -22.00
CA ALA A 377 14.47 -14.87 -22.70
C ALA A 377 13.80 -14.50 -24.03
N SER A 378 13.14 -13.35 -24.13
CA SER A 378 12.54 -12.88 -25.39
C SER A 378 13.58 -12.37 -26.39
N LEU A 379 14.74 -11.91 -25.93
CA LEU A 379 15.87 -11.55 -26.79
C LEU A 379 16.55 -12.77 -27.43
N ALA A 380 16.57 -13.92 -26.76
CA ALA A 380 17.34 -15.09 -27.20
C ALA A 380 16.98 -15.64 -28.59
N PRO A 381 15.70 -15.73 -28.99
CA PRO A 381 15.32 -16.18 -30.33
C PRO A 381 15.26 -15.06 -31.39
N ALA A 382 15.61 -13.82 -31.03
CA ALA A 382 15.58 -12.65 -31.92
C ALA A 382 16.71 -12.69 -32.95
N THR A 383 16.36 -12.46 -34.21
CA THR A 383 17.26 -12.56 -35.37
C THR A 383 17.52 -11.22 -36.05
N GLY A 384 16.75 -10.18 -35.73
CA GLY A 384 16.96 -8.83 -36.22
C GLY A 384 18.28 -8.23 -35.73
N GLU A 385 18.84 -7.32 -36.52
CA GLU A 385 20.03 -6.55 -36.16
C GLU A 385 19.76 -5.58 -34.98
N TRP A 386 18.50 -5.20 -34.83
CA TRP A 386 17.99 -4.37 -33.74
C TRP A 386 16.83 -5.07 -33.04
N VAL A 387 16.65 -4.74 -31.77
CA VAL A 387 15.50 -5.15 -30.97
C VAL A 387 14.76 -3.92 -30.48
N MET A 388 13.44 -3.93 -30.67
CA MET A 388 12.52 -3.05 -29.95
C MET A 388 11.73 -3.87 -28.94
N TRP A 389 11.37 -3.28 -27.82
CA TRP A 389 10.45 -3.90 -26.85
C TRP A 389 9.24 -3.02 -26.57
N LEU A 390 8.11 -3.67 -26.32
CA LEU A 390 6.84 -3.05 -25.93
C LEU A 390 6.20 -3.85 -24.81
N ASP A 391 5.38 -3.16 -24.01
CA ASP A 391 4.44 -3.78 -23.09
C ASP A 391 3.12 -4.09 -23.80
N ALA A 392 2.34 -5.03 -23.27
CA ALA A 392 1.10 -5.46 -23.92
C ALA A 392 0.01 -4.38 -23.93
N ASP A 393 0.13 -3.40 -23.05
CA ASP A 393 -0.72 -2.22 -22.90
C ASP A 393 -0.17 -0.98 -23.61
N ASP A 394 1.01 -1.07 -24.26
CA ASP A 394 1.54 -0.03 -25.14
C ASP A 394 0.78 0.02 -26.48
N SER A 395 0.67 1.22 -27.07
CA SER A 395 0.12 1.39 -28.42
C SER A 395 0.66 2.65 -29.10
N LEU A 396 0.63 2.69 -30.42
CA LEU A 396 0.93 3.88 -31.21
C LEU A 396 -0.29 4.33 -32.01
N ASP A 397 -0.51 5.65 -32.11
CA ASP A 397 -1.41 6.20 -33.13
C ASP A 397 -0.75 6.17 -34.51
N GLU A 398 -1.50 6.50 -35.57
CA GLU A 398 -0.97 6.39 -36.94
C GLU A 398 0.16 7.38 -37.22
N GLU A 399 0.16 8.54 -36.54
CA GLU A 399 1.24 9.53 -36.66
C GLU A 399 2.54 8.97 -36.09
N ASN A 400 2.53 8.50 -34.85
CA ASN A 400 3.70 7.94 -34.18
C ASN A 400 4.13 6.60 -34.81
N ARG A 401 3.20 5.83 -35.36
CA ARG A 401 3.53 4.66 -36.20
C ARG A 401 4.30 5.07 -37.46
N SER A 402 3.94 6.19 -38.09
CA SER A 402 4.67 6.75 -39.23
C SER A 402 6.06 7.25 -38.81
N ARG A 403 6.16 7.98 -37.68
CA ARG A 403 7.45 8.41 -37.11
C ARG A 403 8.35 7.22 -36.80
N LEU A 404 7.82 6.17 -36.19
CA LEU A 404 8.55 4.93 -35.91
C LEU A 404 9.09 4.31 -37.20
N ARG A 405 8.28 4.17 -38.26
CA ARG A 405 8.77 3.65 -39.55
C ARG A 405 9.93 4.48 -40.12
N LYS A 406 9.85 5.81 -40.02
CA LYS A 406 10.93 6.71 -40.46
C LYS A 406 12.20 6.52 -39.63
N ALA A 407 12.07 6.44 -38.30
CA ALA A 407 13.18 6.20 -37.39
C ALA A 407 13.88 4.87 -37.68
N LEU A 408 13.11 3.80 -37.90
CA LEU A 408 13.66 2.48 -38.23
C LEU A 408 14.37 2.45 -39.60
N ALA A 409 13.95 3.29 -40.55
CA ALA A 409 14.54 3.35 -41.89
C ALA A 409 15.93 4.00 -41.92
N VAL A 410 16.26 4.82 -40.92
CA VAL A 410 17.53 5.57 -40.84
C VAL A 410 18.48 5.02 -39.78
N LEU A 411 18.19 3.85 -39.21
CA LEU A 411 19.07 3.22 -38.23
C LEU A 411 20.46 2.97 -38.82
N GLY A 412 21.49 3.32 -38.05
CA GLY A 412 22.88 3.24 -38.46
C GLY A 412 23.81 2.93 -37.30
N ASP A 413 25.11 2.99 -37.53
CA ASP A 413 26.12 2.63 -36.55
C ASP A 413 26.46 3.76 -35.55
N SER A 414 25.84 4.94 -35.69
CA SER A 414 26.11 6.11 -34.83
C SER A 414 25.62 5.96 -33.40
N HIS A 415 24.55 5.20 -33.18
CA HIS A 415 23.99 4.98 -31.85
C HIS A 415 23.83 3.47 -31.60
N MET A 416 23.94 3.08 -30.33
CA MET A 416 23.72 1.71 -29.88
C MET A 416 22.27 1.48 -29.46
N ALA A 417 21.56 2.55 -29.09
CA ALA A 417 20.17 2.51 -28.67
C ALA A 417 19.48 3.86 -28.91
N TYR A 418 18.15 3.86 -28.82
CA TYR A 418 17.30 5.04 -28.97
C TYR A 418 16.27 5.14 -27.85
N VAL A 419 16.14 6.34 -27.32
CA VAL A 419 15.07 6.73 -26.38
C VAL A 419 13.79 7.05 -27.15
N MET A 420 12.68 6.58 -26.60
CA MET A 420 11.33 6.93 -27.02
C MET A 420 10.55 7.38 -25.80
N LYS A 421 9.63 8.32 -26.02
CA LYS A 421 8.81 8.88 -24.95
C LYS A 421 7.58 8.01 -24.75
N VAL A 422 7.28 7.64 -23.51
CA VAL A 422 6.11 6.84 -23.14
C VAL A 422 5.14 7.74 -22.40
N ARG A 423 3.98 7.96 -22.97
CA ARG A 423 2.88 8.75 -22.42
C ARG A 423 1.94 7.84 -21.64
N CYS A 424 1.98 7.92 -20.33
CA CYS A 424 1.11 7.19 -19.43
C CYS A 424 -0.20 7.93 -19.24
N LEU A 425 -1.30 7.32 -19.69
CA LEU A 425 -2.64 7.87 -19.49
C LEU A 425 -3.20 7.42 -18.13
N PRO A 426 -3.59 8.34 -17.24
CA PRO A 426 -4.16 7.98 -15.94
C PRO A 426 -5.59 7.47 -16.05
N ALA A 427 -6.07 6.84 -14.98
CA ALA A 427 -7.44 6.34 -14.85
C ALA A 427 -8.46 7.40 -14.36
N GLY A 428 -8.12 8.70 -14.39
CA GLY A 428 -8.95 9.80 -13.85
C GLY A 428 -8.41 11.20 -14.18
N GLU A 429 -8.69 12.18 -13.31
CA GLU A 429 -8.24 13.59 -13.44
C GLU A 429 -6.75 13.84 -13.15
N GLU A 430 -5.97 12.78 -12.87
CA GLU A 430 -4.52 12.89 -12.71
C GLU A 430 -3.85 13.38 -14.01
N GLY A 431 -2.69 14.02 -13.87
CA GLY A 431 -1.92 14.52 -15.01
C GLY A 431 -1.32 13.37 -15.84
N VAL A 432 -1.22 13.58 -17.15
CA VAL A 432 -0.46 12.68 -18.03
C VAL A 432 1.00 12.70 -17.60
N THR A 433 1.60 11.54 -17.36
CA THR A 433 3.05 11.44 -17.09
C THR A 433 3.78 11.00 -18.36
N GLU A 434 4.85 11.67 -18.72
CA GLU A 434 5.73 11.27 -19.82
C GLU A 434 7.05 10.73 -19.26
N VAL A 435 7.43 9.52 -19.71
CA VAL A 435 8.62 8.80 -19.24
C VAL A 435 9.54 8.46 -20.41
N ASP A 436 10.83 8.71 -20.27
CA ASP A 436 11.83 8.43 -21.30
C ASP A 436 12.40 7.00 -21.17
N HIS A 437 12.10 6.12 -22.13
CA HIS A 437 12.57 4.73 -22.12
C HIS A 437 13.49 4.42 -23.31
N VAL A 438 14.56 3.67 -23.05
CA VAL A 438 15.34 3.03 -24.11
C VAL A 438 14.52 1.86 -24.68
N LYS A 439 13.69 2.13 -25.70
CA LYS A 439 12.79 1.14 -26.31
C LYS A 439 13.43 0.37 -27.47
N LEU A 440 14.48 0.90 -28.10
CA LEU A 440 15.14 0.31 -29.27
C LEU A 440 16.66 0.22 -29.06
N PHE A 441 17.28 -0.93 -29.29
CA PHE A 441 18.72 -1.12 -29.11
C PHE A 441 19.30 -2.22 -30.03
N ARG A 442 20.61 -2.22 -30.22
CA ARG A 442 21.31 -3.22 -31.05
C ARG A 442 21.15 -4.63 -30.49
N ASN A 443 20.92 -5.62 -31.34
CA ASN A 443 20.86 -7.01 -30.92
C ASN A 443 22.27 -7.59 -30.69
N LEU A 444 22.88 -7.24 -29.56
CA LEU A 444 24.21 -7.71 -29.16
C LEU A 444 24.09 -8.71 -28.01
N PRO A 445 24.91 -9.79 -27.99
CA PRO A 445 24.94 -10.74 -26.86
C PRO A 445 25.21 -10.09 -25.49
N GLN A 446 25.91 -8.95 -25.48
CA GLN A 446 26.30 -8.22 -24.27
C GLN A 446 25.20 -7.31 -23.73
N LEU A 447 24.20 -6.95 -24.54
CA LEU A 447 23.10 -6.09 -24.14
C LEU A 447 21.98 -6.95 -23.55
N ARG A 448 21.94 -7.03 -22.23
CA ARG A 448 20.95 -7.77 -21.46
C ARG A 448 20.33 -6.86 -20.41
N PHE A 449 19.05 -7.05 -20.14
CA PHE A 449 18.32 -6.35 -19.09
C PHE A 449 18.86 -6.78 -17.72
N GLU A 450 18.96 -5.80 -16.81
CA GLU A 450 19.35 -5.93 -15.41
C GLU A 450 18.25 -5.40 -14.49
N TYR A 451 18.28 -5.81 -13.22
CA TYR A 451 17.27 -5.57 -12.16
C TYR A 451 16.00 -6.41 -12.33
N ARG A 452 15.54 -7.04 -11.23
CA ARG A 452 14.39 -7.95 -11.29
C ARG A 452 13.07 -7.22 -11.51
N VAL A 453 12.99 -5.95 -11.07
CA VAL A 453 11.87 -5.02 -11.26
C VAL A 453 12.42 -3.73 -11.88
N HIS A 454 11.61 -3.05 -12.70
CA HIS A 454 12.00 -1.85 -13.45
C HIS A 454 13.25 -2.08 -14.29
N GLU A 455 13.27 -3.19 -15.02
CA GLU A 455 14.45 -3.70 -15.70
C GLU A 455 15.08 -2.67 -16.66
N GLN A 456 16.42 -2.58 -16.64
CA GLN A 456 17.16 -1.58 -17.40
C GLN A 456 18.14 -2.22 -18.37
N ILE A 457 18.13 -1.74 -19.61
CA ILE A 457 19.15 -2.05 -20.62
C ILE A 457 20.31 -1.04 -20.62
N LEU A 458 20.07 0.16 -20.06
CA LEU A 458 21.02 1.27 -20.07
C LEU A 458 22.36 0.96 -19.38
N PRO A 459 22.44 0.24 -18.24
CA PRO A 459 23.71 -0.15 -17.64
C PRO A 459 24.59 -0.96 -18.60
N ALA A 460 24.01 -1.90 -19.35
CA ALA A 460 24.73 -2.69 -20.33
C ALA A 460 25.27 -1.84 -21.49
N ILE A 461 24.50 -0.86 -21.97
CA ILE A 461 24.92 0.08 -23.01
C ILE A 461 26.09 0.95 -22.52
N ARG A 462 25.97 1.50 -21.31
CA ARG A 462 27.02 2.33 -20.69
C ARG A 462 28.34 1.56 -20.52
N ARG A 463 28.29 0.29 -20.10
CA ARG A 463 29.50 -0.56 -19.98
C ARG A 463 30.21 -0.80 -21.31
N LEU A 464 29.49 -0.73 -22.43
CA LEU A 464 30.08 -0.84 -23.77
C LEU A 464 30.51 0.52 -24.35
N GLY A 465 30.32 1.63 -23.62
CA GLY A 465 30.57 2.97 -24.12
C GLY A 465 29.67 3.37 -25.29
N GLY A 466 28.46 2.78 -25.37
CA GLY A 466 27.52 3.04 -26.45
C GLY A 466 26.80 4.37 -26.30
N GLU A 467 26.67 5.10 -27.41
CA GLU A 467 25.86 6.32 -27.47
C GLU A 467 24.38 5.99 -27.62
N VAL A 468 23.53 6.77 -26.96
CA VAL A 468 22.07 6.64 -27.02
C VAL A 468 21.50 7.85 -27.76
N GLY A 469 20.78 7.59 -28.84
CA GLY A 469 20.09 8.61 -29.62
C GLY A 469 18.69 8.89 -29.07
N TRP A 470 18.10 10.00 -29.51
CA TRP A 470 16.74 10.40 -29.15
C TRP A 470 15.83 10.36 -30.38
N THR A 471 14.56 10.06 -30.17
CA THR A 471 13.53 10.08 -31.22
C THR A 471 12.34 10.92 -30.78
N ASP A 472 11.56 11.39 -31.74
CA ASP A 472 10.28 12.09 -31.54
C ASP A 472 9.07 11.13 -31.53
N VAL A 473 9.33 9.83 -31.39
CA VAL A 473 8.30 8.78 -31.31
C VAL A 473 7.73 8.76 -29.90
N VAL A 474 6.40 8.91 -29.82
CA VAL A 474 5.64 8.80 -28.57
C VAL A 474 4.82 7.51 -28.58
N ILE A 475 4.94 6.73 -27.50
CA ILE A 475 4.19 5.50 -27.25
C ILE A 475 3.14 5.80 -26.18
N THR A 476 1.90 5.38 -26.38
CA THR A 476 0.84 5.54 -25.39
C THR A 476 0.74 4.28 -24.53
N HIS A 477 0.95 4.42 -23.23
CA HIS A 477 0.79 3.37 -22.23
C HIS A 477 -0.55 3.53 -21.51
N HIS A 478 -1.37 2.49 -21.56
CA HIS A 478 -2.73 2.49 -21.00
C HIS A 478 -2.72 1.69 -19.70
N GLY A 479 -2.37 2.36 -18.59
CA GLY A 479 -2.21 1.70 -17.30
C GLY A 479 -3.49 1.06 -16.74
N TYR A 480 -3.33 0.35 -15.62
CA TYR A 480 -4.41 -0.35 -14.94
C TYR A 480 -5.46 0.61 -14.38
N GLN A 481 -6.74 0.27 -14.60
CA GLN A 481 -7.88 1.03 -14.08
C GLN A 481 -8.42 0.48 -12.74
N ASP A 482 -8.02 -0.73 -12.33
CA ASP A 482 -8.44 -1.36 -11.06
C ASP A 482 -7.45 -1.02 -9.92
N PRO A 483 -7.87 -0.25 -8.88
CA PRO A 483 -7.03 0.05 -7.73
C PRO A 483 -6.53 -1.19 -6.99
N ALA A 484 -7.34 -2.25 -6.91
CA ALA A 484 -6.95 -3.48 -6.21
C ALA A 484 -5.87 -4.25 -6.99
N ALA A 485 -5.95 -4.27 -8.32
CA ALA A 485 -4.89 -4.82 -9.18
C ALA A 485 -3.59 -4.00 -9.08
N ARG A 486 -3.69 -2.67 -9.07
CA ARG A 486 -2.54 -1.78 -8.86
C ARG A 486 -1.86 -2.06 -7.53
N ARG A 487 -2.62 -2.18 -6.43
CA ARG A 487 -2.10 -2.51 -5.10
C ARG A 487 -1.36 -3.86 -5.08
N ARG A 488 -1.95 -4.93 -5.62
CA ARG A 488 -1.31 -6.26 -5.70
C ARG A 488 0.00 -6.23 -6.50
N LYS A 489 0.05 -5.43 -7.56
CA LYS A 489 1.27 -5.23 -8.38
C LYS A 489 2.37 -4.57 -7.54
N LEU A 490 2.06 -3.46 -6.89
CA LEU A 490 3.00 -2.73 -6.04
C LEU A 490 3.54 -3.63 -4.90
N GLU A 491 2.67 -4.41 -4.24
CA GLU A 491 3.09 -5.33 -3.18
C GLU A 491 4.01 -6.46 -3.69
N ARG A 492 3.74 -7.01 -4.89
CA ARG A 492 4.64 -7.97 -5.54
C ARG A 492 6.00 -7.33 -5.81
N ASP A 493 6.01 -6.15 -6.42
CA ASP A 493 7.23 -5.48 -6.86
C ASP A 493 8.07 -5.03 -5.64
N GLN A 494 7.42 -4.56 -4.56
CA GLN A 494 8.05 -4.26 -3.27
C GLN A 494 8.77 -5.49 -2.70
N ARG A 495 8.11 -6.66 -2.71
CA ARG A 495 8.71 -7.90 -2.21
C ARG A 495 9.96 -8.27 -3.01
N ILE A 496 9.89 -8.21 -4.34
CA ILE A 496 11.02 -8.56 -5.21
C ILE A 496 12.20 -7.60 -4.99
N LEU A 497 11.95 -6.29 -4.89
CA LEU A 497 13.00 -5.30 -4.61
C LEU A 497 13.63 -5.52 -3.23
N ARG A 498 12.84 -5.82 -2.20
CA ARG A 498 13.37 -6.16 -0.87
C ARG A 498 14.25 -7.41 -0.90
N GLU A 499 13.88 -8.43 -1.68
CA GLU A 499 14.73 -9.61 -1.89
C GLU A 499 16.02 -9.27 -2.63
N GLU A 500 15.98 -8.40 -3.65
CA GLU A 500 17.17 -7.95 -4.37
C GLU A 500 18.11 -7.13 -3.47
N LEU A 501 17.56 -6.26 -2.63
CA LEU A 501 18.33 -5.48 -1.63
C LEU A 501 18.93 -6.36 -0.52
N ARG A 502 18.40 -7.54 -0.22
CA ARG A 502 19.10 -8.49 0.67
C ARG A 502 20.41 -8.98 0.07
N VAL A 503 20.50 -9.06 -1.26
CA VAL A 503 21.72 -9.46 -1.98
C VAL A 503 22.61 -8.27 -2.28
N ARG A 504 22.01 -7.11 -2.59
CA ARG A 504 22.69 -5.85 -2.94
C ARG A 504 22.17 -4.70 -2.06
N PRO A 505 22.56 -4.63 -0.78
CA PRO A 505 21.94 -3.72 0.20
C PRO A 505 22.13 -2.24 -0.09
N ASP A 506 23.16 -1.88 -0.85
CA ASP A 506 23.51 -0.49 -1.20
C ASP A 506 23.34 -0.23 -2.71
N ASP A 507 22.47 -0.97 -3.40
CA ASP A 507 22.17 -0.66 -4.80
C ASP A 507 21.23 0.57 -4.88
N PRO A 508 21.69 1.72 -5.39
CA PRO A 508 20.90 2.94 -5.37
C PRO A 508 19.65 2.85 -6.26
N PHE A 509 19.70 2.10 -7.37
CA PHE A 509 18.55 1.99 -8.25
C PHE A 509 17.45 1.16 -7.61
N CYS A 510 17.79 0.06 -6.93
CA CYS A 510 16.82 -0.71 -6.16
C CYS A 510 16.22 0.10 -4.99
N LEU A 511 17.04 0.89 -4.28
CA LEU A 511 16.58 1.78 -3.19
C LEU A 511 15.60 2.85 -3.70
N PHE A 512 15.93 3.49 -4.84
CA PHE A 512 15.04 4.46 -5.48
C PHE A 512 13.68 3.85 -5.83
N ASN A 513 13.67 2.72 -6.53
CA ASN A 513 12.43 2.06 -6.94
C ASN A 513 11.62 1.56 -5.73
N LEU A 514 12.28 1.12 -4.65
CA LEU A 514 11.59 0.77 -3.41
C LEU A 514 10.93 2.01 -2.80
N GLY A 515 11.62 3.15 -2.78
CA GLY A 515 11.06 4.43 -2.35
C GLY A 515 9.84 4.88 -3.16
N CYS A 516 9.87 4.71 -4.49
CA CYS A 516 8.70 4.97 -5.34
C CYS A 516 7.50 4.12 -4.97
N ILE A 517 7.71 2.82 -4.78
CA ILE A 517 6.63 1.90 -4.42
C ILE A 517 6.11 2.19 -3.02
N ASP A 518 6.98 2.44 -2.05
CA ASP A 518 6.60 2.74 -0.67
C ASP A 518 5.78 4.05 -0.61
N GLN A 519 6.12 5.07 -1.41
CA GLN A 519 5.29 6.27 -1.55
C GLN A 519 3.88 5.91 -2.05
N GLU A 520 3.75 5.18 -3.16
CA GLU A 520 2.44 4.80 -3.71
C GLU A 520 1.62 3.91 -2.75
N LEU A 521 2.28 3.16 -1.87
CA LEU A 521 1.64 2.35 -0.85
C LEU A 521 1.25 3.14 0.42
N GLY A 522 1.64 4.42 0.53
CA GLY A 522 1.40 5.31 1.67
C GLY A 522 2.42 5.21 2.81
N ALA A 523 3.53 4.47 2.60
CA ALA A 523 4.60 4.28 3.58
C ALA A 523 5.66 5.39 3.45
N HIS A 524 5.27 6.63 3.75
CA HIS A 524 6.10 7.81 3.46
C HIS A 524 7.43 7.82 4.24
N ASP A 525 7.47 7.31 5.48
CA ASP A 525 8.70 7.27 6.27
C ASP A 525 9.76 6.33 5.67
N GLU A 526 9.33 5.12 5.30
CA GLU A 526 10.16 4.13 4.62
C GLU A 526 10.61 4.60 3.24
N ALA A 527 9.70 5.26 2.52
CA ALA A 527 9.98 5.85 1.21
C ALA A 527 11.08 6.91 1.31
N ILE A 528 10.90 7.92 2.16
CA ILE A 528 11.87 9.00 2.37
C ILE A 528 13.24 8.44 2.78
N SER A 529 13.26 7.48 3.70
CA SER A 529 14.49 6.81 4.14
C SER A 529 15.23 6.11 3.00
N SER A 530 14.50 5.34 2.17
CA SER A 530 15.08 4.64 1.02
C SER A 530 15.58 5.61 -0.06
N LEU A 531 14.85 6.71 -0.31
CA LEU A 531 15.23 7.73 -1.27
C LEU A 531 16.47 8.51 -0.83
N HIS A 532 16.58 8.91 0.45
CA HIS A 532 17.80 9.54 0.96
C HIS A 532 19.02 8.64 0.77
N ARG A 533 18.90 7.35 1.14
CA ARG A 533 19.99 6.40 0.96
C ARG A 533 20.33 6.19 -0.52
N SER A 534 19.34 6.19 -1.41
CA SER A 534 19.57 6.16 -2.86
C SER A 534 20.37 7.38 -3.32
N ILE A 535 20.05 8.58 -2.82
CA ILE A 535 20.75 9.83 -3.19
C ILE A 535 22.20 9.78 -2.71
N ASP A 536 22.44 9.40 -1.45
CA ASP A 536 23.77 9.33 -0.84
C ASP A 536 24.72 8.36 -1.58
N LEU A 537 24.16 7.32 -2.20
CA LEU A 537 24.88 6.29 -2.94
C LEU A 537 24.98 6.57 -4.45
N SER A 538 24.38 7.65 -4.95
CA SER A 538 24.29 7.96 -6.38
C SER A 538 25.18 9.14 -6.77
N SER A 539 25.53 9.22 -8.05
CA SER A 539 26.09 10.44 -8.64
C SER A 539 24.96 11.42 -8.97
N PRO A 540 25.17 12.75 -8.87
CA PRO A 540 24.19 13.73 -9.35
C PRO A 540 23.85 13.61 -10.85
N ARG A 541 24.61 12.83 -11.63
CA ARG A 541 24.31 12.55 -13.04
C ARG A 541 23.37 11.36 -13.24
N ASP A 542 23.11 10.58 -12.20
CA ASP A 542 22.22 9.44 -12.28
C ASP A 542 20.76 9.92 -12.32
N SER A 543 19.99 9.35 -13.26
CA SER A 543 18.67 9.87 -13.64
C SER A 543 17.64 9.81 -12.50
N GLN A 544 17.82 8.89 -11.56
CA GLN A 544 16.91 8.73 -10.43
C GLN A 544 17.03 9.86 -9.37
N VAL A 545 18.16 10.54 -9.29
CA VAL A 545 18.45 11.47 -8.18
C VAL A 545 17.52 12.68 -8.19
N ARG A 546 17.28 13.28 -9.36
CA ARG A 546 16.36 14.42 -9.52
C ARG A 546 14.96 14.07 -9.03
N LYS A 547 14.45 12.91 -9.47
CA LYS A 547 13.12 12.43 -9.10
C LYS A 547 13.03 12.10 -7.62
N ALA A 548 14.06 11.48 -7.04
CA ALA A 548 14.13 11.18 -5.62
C ALA A 548 14.01 12.45 -4.76
N TYR A 549 14.72 13.53 -5.12
CA TYR A 549 14.57 14.82 -4.44
C TYR A 549 13.14 15.37 -4.56
N ALA A 550 12.58 15.41 -5.77
CA ALA A 550 11.23 15.93 -5.99
C ALA A 550 10.18 15.19 -5.15
N MET A 551 10.31 13.86 -5.06
CA MET A 551 9.44 13.01 -4.24
C MET A 551 9.62 13.27 -2.73
N ILE A 552 10.85 13.43 -2.24
CA ILE A 552 11.09 13.78 -0.83
C ILE A 552 10.45 15.13 -0.49
N VAL A 553 10.65 16.16 -1.33
CA VAL A 553 10.05 17.49 -1.13
C VAL A 553 8.53 17.39 -1.07
N GLN A 554 7.93 16.66 -2.01
CA GLN A 554 6.49 16.41 -2.03
C GLN A 554 6.00 15.73 -0.75
N MET A 555 6.61 14.60 -0.37
CA MET A 555 6.18 13.81 0.78
C MET A 555 6.35 14.56 2.10
N GLU A 556 7.45 15.29 2.30
CA GLU A 556 7.65 16.09 3.52
C GLU A 556 6.60 17.22 3.61
N ARG A 557 6.23 17.86 2.50
CA ARG A 557 5.14 18.85 2.48
C ARG A 557 3.79 18.21 2.84
N GLU A 558 3.46 17.07 2.24
CA GLU A 558 2.20 16.35 2.50
C GLU A 558 2.08 15.86 3.95
N ARG A 559 3.21 15.68 4.63
CA ARG A 559 3.29 15.38 6.08
C ARG A 559 3.28 16.61 6.98
N SER A 560 2.96 17.78 6.43
CA SER A 560 2.96 19.06 7.14
C SER A 560 4.32 19.41 7.76
N ARG A 561 5.42 19.07 7.06
CA ARG A 561 6.81 19.44 7.41
C ARG A 561 7.46 20.29 6.31
N PRO A 562 6.90 21.47 6.00
CA PRO A 562 7.37 22.28 4.88
C PRO A 562 8.81 22.77 5.04
N GLU A 563 9.36 22.89 6.26
CA GLU A 563 10.77 23.21 6.50
C GLU A 563 11.70 22.08 6.05
N ALA A 564 11.32 20.82 6.30
CA ALA A 564 12.09 19.66 5.84
C ALA A 564 12.02 19.52 4.31
N ALA A 565 10.86 19.80 3.73
CA ALA A 565 10.68 19.88 2.28
C ALA A 565 11.60 20.95 1.66
N LEU A 566 11.67 22.14 2.27
CA LEU A 566 12.55 23.22 1.78
C LEU A 566 14.04 22.84 1.91
N GLN A 567 14.44 22.17 2.98
CA GLN A 567 15.80 21.66 3.15
C GLN A 567 16.19 20.65 2.06
N ALA A 568 15.28 19.72 1.73
CA ALA A 568 15.50 18.76 0.64
C ALA A 568 15.59 19.47 -0.72
N TYR A 569 14.76 20.49 -0.96
CA TYR A 569 14.83 21.32 -2.16
C TYR A 569 16.16 22.08 -2.27
N ASP A 570 16.64 22.70 -1.20
CA ASP A 570 17.91 23.43 -1.21
C ASP A 570 19.10 22.52 -1.53
N ALA A 571 19.11 21.29 -1.00
CA ALA A 571 20.09 20.28 -1.35
C ALA A 571 20.02 19.91 -2.85
N ALA A 572 18.81 19.76 -3.39
CA ALA A 572 18.60 19.45 -4.80
C ALA A 572 19.03 20.60 -5.73
N ARG A 573 18.68 21.85 -5.38
CA ARG A 573 18.93 23.06 -6.16
C ARG A 573 20.43 23.33 -6.37
N ALA A 574 21.29 22.87 -5.46
CA ALA A 574 22.74 22.94 -5.62
C ALA A 574 23.24 22.18 -6.88
N HIS A 575 22.50 21.18 -7.33
CA HIS A 575 22.81 20.38 -8.51
C HIS A 575 21.86 20.63 -9.68
N TYR A 576 20.60 20.97 -9.40
CA TYR A 576 19.52 21.04 -10.39
C TYR A 576 18.71 22.34 -10.27
N PRO A 577 19.32 23.52 -10.47
CA PRO A 577 18.68 24.80 -10.20
C PRO A 577 17.51 25.15 -11.13
N ALA A 578 17.46 24.53 -12.31
CA ALA A 578 16.46 24.79 -13.34
C ALA A 578 15.53 23.59 -13.58
N ASP A 579 15.46 22.65 -12.64
CA ASP A 579 14.61 21.47 -12.77
C ASP A 579 13.13 21.83 -12.54
N PRO A 580 12.24 21.63 -13.53
CA PRO A 580 10.87 22.12 -13.46
C PRO A 580 10.04 21.44 -12.37
N GLU A 581 10.31 20.16 -12.05
CA GLU A 581 9.58 19.46 -10.99
C GLU A 581 9.98 19.98 -9.63
N LEU A 582 11.28 20.13 -9.37
CA LEU A 582 11.79 20.69 -8.12
C LEU A 582 11.30 22.13 -7.92
N LEU A 583 11.32 22.97 -8.96
CA LEU A 583 10.81 24.34 -8.90
C LEU A 583 9.31 24.38 -8.60
N PHE A 584 8.52 23.52 -9.24
CA PHE A 584 7.08 23.43 -8.97
C PHE A 584 6.80 22.99 -7.52
N GLN A 585 7.52 21.98 -7.01
CA GLN A 585 7.39 21.53 -5.63
C GLN A 585 7.86 22.60 -4.63
N ALA A 586 8.90 23.37 -4.96
CA ALA A 586 9.34 24.50 -4.17
C ALA A 586 8.28 25.60 -4.10
N GLY A 587 7.63 25.94 -5.22
CA GLY A 587 6.55 26.92 -5.25
C GLY A 587 5.40 26.58 -4.30
N LEU A 588 4.98 25.31 -4.30
CA LEU A 588 3.98 24.79 -3.36
C LEU A 588 4.47 24.86 -1.90
N THR A 589 5.75 24.56 -1.66
CA THR A 589 6.35 24.55 -0.32
C THR A 589 6.51 25.96 0.26
N HIS A 590 7.00 26.91 -0.54
CA HIS A 590 7.10 28.32 -0.17
C HIS A 590 5.73 28.92 0.16
N ARG A 591 4.69 28.61 -0.65
CA ARG A 591 3.32 29.04 -0.36
C ARG A 591 2.81 28.46 0.98
N ALA A 592 3.09 27.18 1.26
CA ALA A 592 2.72 26.56 2.54
C ALA A 592 3.42 27.21 3.76
N LEU A 593 4.63 27.76 3.58
CA LEU A 593 5.36 28.53 4.59
C LEU A 593 4.91 30.00 4.69
N GLY A 594 4.02 30.47 3.81
CA GLY A 594 3.65 31.87 3.69
C GLY A 594 4.71 32.75 3.00
N ASP A 595 5.76 32.15 2.42
CA ASP A 595 6.74 32.85 1.58
C ASP A 595 6.18 33.02 0.15
N TYR A 596 5.26 33.96 0.01
CA TYR A 596 4.58 34.19 -1.26
C TYR A 596 5.52 34.71 -2.37
N ALA A 597 6.60 35.41 -2.01
CA ALA A 597 7.58 35.88 -2.99
C ALA A 597 8.38 34.71 -3.58
N GLY A 598 8.90 33.81 -2.71
CA GLY A 598 9.59 32.60 -3.14
C GLY A 598 8.67 31.65 -3.93
N ALA A 599 7.37 31.60 -3.58
CA ALA A 599 6.39 30.81 -4.31
C ALA A 599 6.20 31.30 -5.75
N GLU A 600 6.02 32.61 -5.92
CA GLU A 600 5.85 33.25 -7.23
C GLU A 600 7.07 33.04 -8.13
N GLU A 601 8.28 33.29 -7.59
CA GLU A 601 9.53 33.07 -8.30
C GLU A 601 9.66 31.61 -8.77
N SER A 602 9.36 30.66 -7.89
CA SER A 602 9.50 29.22 -8.19
C SER A 602 8.53 28.76 -9.27
N PHE A 603 7.26 29.19 -9.24
CA PHE A 603 6.30 28.82 -10.28
C PHE A 603 6.62 29.44 -11.65
N LEU A 604 7.04 30.71 -11.68
CA LEU A 604 7.48 31.34 -12.92
C LEU A 604 8.72 30.64 -13.50
N ALA A 605 9.70 30.35 -12.64
CA ALA A 605 10.90 29.62 -13.05
C ALA A 605 10.57 28.21 -13.57
N ALA A 606 9.60 27.50 -12.98
CA ALA A 606 9.16 26.20 -13.47
C ALA A 606 8.59 26.28 -14.90
N MET A 607 7.84 27.33 -15.22
CA MET A 607 7.29 27.57 -16.56
C MET A 607 8.39 27.94 -17.58
N GLU A 608 9.42 28.67 -17.14
CA GLU A 608 10.52 29.14 -17.98
C GLU A 608 11.70 28.16 -18.06
N ALA A 609 11.69 27.09 -17.27
CA ALA A 609 12.75 26.09 -17.20
C ALA A 609 13.11 25.56 -18.62
N PRO A 610 14.39 25.42 -18.97
CA PRO A 610 14.79 24.95 -20.29
C PRO A 610 14.40 23.49 -20.53
N GLU A 611 14.09 23.13 -21.77
CA GLU A 611 13.97 21.73 -22.17
C GLU A 611 15.36 21.11 -22.29
N GLU A 612 15.79 20.41 -21.24
CA GLU A 612 17.01 19.60 -21.26
C GLU A 612 16.69 18.16 -21.69
N GLN A 613 17.53 17.57 -22.55
CA GLN A 613 17.41 16.17 -22.95
C GLN A 613 18.14 15.27 -21.93
N TYR A 614 17.39 14.81 -20.92
CA TYR A 614 17.84 13.79 -19.96
C TYR A 614 16.70 12.79 -19.71
N PHE A 615 17.02 11.63 -19.14
CA PHE A 615 16.01 10.63 -18.78
C PHE A 615 15.12 11.19 -17.66
N SER A 616 13.86 11.48 -18.00
CA SER A 616 12.91 12.12 -17.09
C SER A 616 11.61 11.33 -16.97
N SER A 617 10.91 11.56 -15.85
CA SER A 617 9.53 11.12 -15.60
C SER A 617 8.78 12.31 -15.03
N LEU A 618 8.16 13.07 -15.94
CA LEU A 618 7.64 14.40 -15.66
C LEU A 618 6.18 14.51 -16.07
N ASP A 619 5.39 15.21 -15.28
CA ASP A 619 4.09 15.72 -15.70
C ASP A 619 4.33 17.06 -16.45
N PRO A 620 4.18 17.11 -17.78
CA PRO A 620 4.45 18.32 -18.55
C PRO A 620 3.54 19.49 -18.16
N SER A 621 2.38 19.23 -17.53
CA SER A 621 1.45 20.28 -17.13
C SER A 621 1.96 21.19 -16.02
N ILE A 622 2.98 20.76 -15.27
CA ILE A 622 3.59 21.59 -14.22
C ILE A 622 4.36 22.78 -14.79
N ARG A 623 4.70 22.76 -16.09
CA ARG A 623 5.30 23.89 -16.81
C ARG A 623 4.24 24.77 -17.49
N GLY A 624 2.97 24.40 -17.37
CA GLY A 624 1.85 25.05 -18.04
C GLY A 624 0.68 25.26 -17.08
N TYR A 625 -0.50 24.74 -17.43
CA TYR A 625 -1.75 25.04 -16.73
C TYR A 625 -1.75 24.76 -15.21
N LYS A 626 -0.97 23.79 -14.69
CA LYS A 626 -0.88 23.55 -13.24
C LYS A 626 -0.07 24.63 -12.51
N ALA A 627 1.04 25.09 -13.09
CA ALA A 627 1.78 26.23 -12.53
C ALA A 627 0.95 27.51 -12.60
N ARG A 628 0.26 27.76 -13.73
CA ARG A 628 -0.64 28.90 -13.89
C ARG A 628 -1.75 28.92 -12.85
N HIS A 629 -2.40 27.78 -12.62
CA HIS A 629 -3.44 27.68 -11.58
C HIS A 629 -2.88 27.99 -10.19
N ASN A 630 -1.72 27.47 -9.83
CA ASN A 630 -1.13 27.76 -8.52
C ASN A 630 -0.66 29.22 -8.38
N LEU A 631 -0.14 29.83 -9.45
CA LEU A 631 0.13 31.27 -9.51
C LEU A 631 -1.16 32.07 -9.34
N ALA A 632 -2.26 31.65 -9.97
CA ALA A 632 -3.53 32.34 -9.85
C ALA A 632 -4.07 32.30 -8.41
N VAL A 633 -4.00 31.14 -7.76
CA VAL A 633 -4.37 30.99 -6.36
C VAL A 633 -3.50 31.89 -5.46
N LEU A 634 -2.18 31.88 -5.68
CA LEU A 634 -1.24 32.75 -4.98
C LEU A 634 -1.55 34.24 -5.17
N TYR A 635 -1.87 34.65 -6.40
CA TYR A 635 -2.28 36.02 -6.70
C TYR A 635 -3.57 36.41 -6.00
N LEU A 636 -4.55 35.52 -5.94
CA LEU A 636 -5.79 35.78 -5.21
C LEU A 636 -5.53 35.95 -3.71
N GLU A 637 -4.72 35.07 -3.10
CA GLU A 637 -4.34 35.12 -1.68
C GLU A 637 -3.58 36.39 -1.30
N THR A 638 -2.78 36.92 -2.24
CA THR A 638 -1.99 38.14 -2.05
C THR A 638 -2.71 39.41 -2.50
N GLY A 639 -4.01 39.33 -2.81
CA GLY A 639 -4.83 40.51 -3.15
C GLY A 639 -4.61 41.06 -4.55
N ARG A 640 -4.23 40.22 -5.51
CA ARG A 640 -3.94 40.55 -6.92
C ARG A 640 -4.93 39.86 -7.88
N PRO A 641 -6.25 40.13 -7.77
CA PRO A 641 -7.29 39.33 -8.45
C PRO A 641 -7.27 39.45 -9.99
N GLU A 642 -6.80 40.57 -10.55
CA GLU A 642 -6.66 40.73 -12.02
C GLU A 642 -5.59 39.80 -12.59
N GLN A 643 -4.48 39.62 -11.86
CA GLN A 643 -3.42 38.68 -12.25
C GLN A 643 -3.87 37.23 -12.06
N ALA A 644 -4.66 36.96 -11.00
CA ALA A 644 -5.27 35.65 -10.80
C ALA A 644 -6.18 35.26 -11.96
N GLU A 645 -7.07 36.16 -12.37
CA GLU A 645 -7.96 35.93 -13.52
C GLU A 645 -7.18 35.65 -14.80
N ALA A 646 -6.16 36.45 -15.09
CA ALA A 646 -5.33 36.29 -16.28
C ALA A 646 -4.69 34.89 -16.33
N GLN A 647 -4.13 34.41 -15.21
CA GLN A 647 -3.51 33.10 -15.15
C GLN A 647 -4.52 31.95 -15.29
N TRP A 648 -5.69 32.03 -14.65
CA TRP A 648 -6.70 31.00 -14.83
C TRP A 648 -7.29 30.97 -16.25
N ARG A 649 -7.47 32.13 -16.90
CA ARG A 649 -7.91 32.17 -18.31
C ARG A 649 -6.91 31.50 -19.23
N GLU A 650 -5.61 31.76 -19.05
CA GLU A 650 -4.56 31.05 -19.79
C GLU A 650 -4.56 29.55 -19.49
N ALA A 651 -4.76 29.15 -18.23
CA ALA A 651 -4.84 27.73 -17.86
C ALA A 651 -6.05 27.02 -18.51
N VAL A 652 -7.21 27.68 -18.57
CA VAL A 652 -8.41 27.18 -19.26
C VAL A 652 -8.19 27.08 -20.77
N ALA A 653 -7.54 28.08 -21.38
CA ALA A 653 -7.24 28.06 -22.81
C ALA A 653 -6.27 26.92 -23.17
N GLU A 654 -5.28 26.68 -22.31
CA GLU A 654 -4.28 25.61 -22.49
C GLU A 654 -4.88 24.22 -22.25
N ALA A 655 -5.68 24.05 -21.19
CA ALA A 655 -6.30 22.78 -20.81
C ALA A 655 -7.78 22.96 -20.42
N PRO A 656 -8.71 22.99 -21.40
CA PRO A 656 -10.13 23.19 -21.13
C PRO A 656 -10.77 22.12 -20.24
N ALA A 657 -10.16 20.93 -20.14
CA ALA A 657 -10.62 19.85 -19.29
C ALA A 657 -10.24 20.03 -17.80
N PHE A 658 -9.31 20.93 -17.47
CA PHE A 658 -8.79 21.14 -16.13
C PHE A 658 -9.76 21.98 -15.27
N THR A 659 -10.66 21.27 -14.57
CA THR A 659 -11.74 21.85 -13.76
C THR A 659 -11.27 22.89 -12.72
N PRO A 660 -10.15 22.71 -11.99
CA PRO A 660 -9.75 23.67 -10.95
C PRO A 660 -9.51 25.11 -11.43
N ALA A 661 -9.11 25.31 -12.69
CA ALA A 661 -8.98 26.67 -13.25
C ALA A 661 -10.35 27.32 -13.51
N TRP A 662 -11.34 26.54 -13.92
CA TRP A 662 -12.73 27.02 -14.07
C TRP A 662 -13.33 27.41 -12.73
N ASP A 663 -13.13 26.58 -11.70
CA ASP A 663 -13.63 26.86 -10.36
C ASP A 663 -13.02 28.15 -9.78
N GLY A 664 -11.72 28.35 -9.98
CA GLY A 664 -11.04 29.60 -9.60
C GLY A 664 -11.63 30.85 -10.26
N LEU A 665 -11.92 30.79 -11.57
CA LEU A 665 -12.59 31.88 -12.28
C LEU A 665 -14.02 32.10 -11.77
N CYS A 666 -14.77 31.03 -11.54
CA CYS A 666 -16.13 31.11 -11.04
C CYS A 666 -16.17 31.78 -9.66
N GLU A 667 -15.25 31.41 -8.78
CA GLU A 667 -15.16 31.96 -7.44
C GLU A 667 -14.79 33.43 -7.48
N LEU A 668 -13.78 33.80 -8.28
CA LEU A 668 -13.36 35.19 -8.44
C LEU A 668 -14.51 36.08 -8.95
N LEU A 669 -15.21 35.64 -10.00
CA LEU A 669 -16.33 36.40 -10.58
C LEU A 669 -17.51 36.47 -9.61
N SER A 670 -17.77 35.40 -8.85
CA SER A 670 -18.81 35.39 -7.81
C SER A 670 -18.51 36.39 -6.70
N ARG A 671 -17.26 36.46 -6.22
CA ARG A 671 -16.82 37.45 -5.20
C ARG A 671 -16.95 38.89 -5.68
N ARG A 672 -16.71 39.14 -6.97
CA ARG A 672 -16.91 40.44 -7.61
C ARG A 672 -18.37 40.75 -7.93
N GLN A 673 -19.28 39.81 -7.69
CA GLN A 673 -20.68 39.87 -8.13
C GLN A 673 -20.82 40.14 -9.64
N ASP A 674 -19.91 39.61 -10.46
CA ASP A 674 -19.92 39.79 -11.92
C ASP A 674 -20.73 38.67 -12.61
N TRP A 675 -22.05 38.83 -12.64
CA TRP A 675 -22.94 37.87 -13.29
C TRP A 675 -22.80 37.85 -14.82
N SER A 676 -22.36 38.96 -15.43
CA SER A 676 -22.06 39.03 -16.86
C SER A 676 -20.87 38.14 -17.21
N GLY A 677 -19.77 38.27 -16.47
CA GLY A 677 -18.58 37.44 -16.64
C GLY A 677 -18.87 35.95 -16.43
N LEU A 678 -19.70 35.60 -15.44
CA LEU A 678 -20.13 34.20 -15.24
C LEU A 678 -20.91 33.65 -16.45
N ARG A 679 -21.81 34.43 -17.06
CA ARG A 679 -22.55 34.00 -18.26
C ARG A 679 -21.63 33.83 -19.47
N GLU A 680 -20.65 34.71 -19.63
CA GLU A 680 -19.63 34.58 -20.67
C GLU A 680 -18.80 33.30 -20.47
N LEU A 681 -18.38 33.03 -19.23
CA LEU A 681 -17.63 31.84 -18.86
C LEU A 681 -18.44 30.56 -19.09
N ALA A 682 -19.75 30.56 -18.77
CA ALA A 682 -20.64 29.43 -19.07
C ALA A 682 -20.75 29.17 -20.58
N THR A 683 -20.86 30.23 -21.39
CA THR A 683 -20.87 30.13 -22.85
C THR A 683 -19.57 29.53 -23.37
N GLU A 684 -18.44 29.91 -22.77
CA GLU A 684 -17.14 29.35 -23.10
C GLU A 684 -17.05 27.86 -22.75
N ALA A 685 -17.46 27.45 -21.55
CA ALA A 685 -17.53 26.04 -21.16
C ALA A 685 -18.42 25.22 -22.11
N GLY A 686 -19.55 25.77 -22.55
CA GLY A 686 -20.43 25.16 -23.54
C GLY A 686 -19.73 24.95 -24.89
N ARG A 687 -18.96 25.93 -25.37
CA ARG A 687 -18.16 25.80 -26.60
C ARG A 687 -17.06 24.75 -26.50
N GLN A 688 -16.52 24.54 -25.30
CA GLN A 688 -15.53 23.50 -24.99
C GLN A 688 -16.17 22.11 -24.75
N ALA A 689 -17.44 21.92 -25.15
CA ALA A 689 -18.19 20.68 -24.98
C ALA A 689 -18.28 20.19 -23.50
N ARG A 690 -18.35 21.12 -22.55
CA ARG A 690 -18.57 20.87 -21.12
C ARG A 690 -19.95 21.38 -20.67
N PRO A 691 -21.07 20.78 -21.14
CA PRO A 691 -22.41 21.31 -20.91
C PRO A 691 -22.83 21.30 -19.43
N ASP A 692 -22.36 20.34 -18.64
CA ASP A 692 -22.71 20.25 -17.22
C ASP A 692 -22.02 21.35 -16.42
N LEU A 693 -20.72 21.57 -16.68
CA LEU A 693 -19.98 22.70 -16.13
C LEU A 693 -20.64 24.03 -16.53
N ALA A 694 -21.00 24.21 -17.81
CA ALA A 694 -21.70 25.42 -18.27
C ALA A 694 -22.96 25.72 -17.45
N ARG A 695 -23.79 24.69 -17.19
CA ARG A 695 -25.00 24.84 -16.35
C ARG A 695 -24.71 25.15 -14.89
N VAL A 696 -23.65 24.56 -14.33
CA VAL A 696 -23.20 24.89 -12.96
C VAL A 696 -22.76 26.36 -12.88
N ILE A 697 -22.05 26.87 -13.89
CA ILE A 697 -21.64 28.27 -13.96
C ILE A 697 -22.86 29.20 -14.15
N GLU A 698 -23.82 28.83 -14.99
CA GLU A 698 -25.09 29.55 -15.15
C GLU A 698 -25.84 29.64 -13.82
N ALA A 699 -25.94 28.53 -13.08
CA ALA A 699 -26.56 28.51 -11.76
C ALA A 699 -25.87 29.48 -10.80
N ARG A 700 -24.52 29.54 -10.79
CA ARG A 700 -23.79 30.54 -10.01
C ARG A 700 -24.13 31.98 -10.44
N ALA A 701 -24.26 32.25 -11.74
CA ALA A 701 -24.68 33.56 -12.23
C ALA A 701 -26.07 33.96 -11.74
N HIS A 702 -27.01 33.01 -11.65
CA HIS A 702 -28.34 33.21 -11.09
C HIS A 702 -28.29 33.45 -9.57
N LEU A 703 -27.45 32.69 -8.84
CA LEU A 703 -27.24 32.89 -7.40
C LEU A 703 -26.69 34.28 -7.07
N VAL A 704 -25.73 34.79 -7.85
CA VAL A 704 -25.20 36.16 -7.70
C VAL A 704 -26.31 37.20 -7.92
N GLN A 705 -27.22 36.96 -8.87
CA GLN A 705 -28.39 37.81 -9.12
C GLN A 705 -29.51 37.62 -8.09
N ARG A 706 -29.37 36.68 -7.14
CA ARG A 706 -30.42 36.24 -6.19
C ARG A 706 -31.67 35.70 -6.87
N ASP A 707 -31.53 35.21 -8.10
CA ASP A 707 -32.57 34.50 -8.85
C ASP A 707 -32.53 33.01 -8.48
N PHE A 708 -32.99 32.70 -7.27
CA PHE A 708 -32.86 31.37 -6.70
C PHE A 708 -33.68 30.31 -7.47
N ASP A 709 -34.82 30.67 -8.04
CA ASP A 709 -35.66 29.73 -8.78
C ASP A 709 -34.97 29.28 -10.07
N ALA A 710 -34.36 30.21 -10.81
CA ALA A 710 -33.56 29.85 -11.99
C ALA A 710 -32.31 29.04 -11.62
N ALA A 711 -31.65 29.38 -10.50
CA ALA A 711 -30.53 28.60 -10.00
C ALA A 711 -30.94 27.15 -9.65
N VAL A 712 -32.04 26.97 -8.92
CA VAL A 712 -32.59 25.66 -8.57
C VAL A 712 -32.95 24.85 -9.82
N ALA A 713 -33.58 25.48 -10.82
CA ALA A 713 -33.93 24.81 -12.07
C ALA A 713 -32.70 24.31 -12.83
N ALA A 714 -31.65 25.15 -12.96
CA ALA A 714 -30.40 24.78 -13.62
C ALA A 714 -29.69 23.63 -12.90
N LEU A 715 -29.60 23.68 -11.57
CA LEU A 715 -28.93 22.66 -10.75
C LEU A 715 -29.67 21.32 -10.78
N ARG A 716 -31.00 21.34 -10.78
CA ARG A 716 -31.82 20.12 -10.96
C ARG A 716 -31.58 19.46 -12.31
N ALA A 717 -31.37 20.24 -13.37
CA ALA A 717 -31.07 19.68 -14.68
C ALA A 717 -29.71 18.95 -14.69
N VAL A 718 -28.70 19.49 -13.99
CA VAL A 718 -27.40 18.82 -13.80
C VAL A 718 -27.58 17.54 -13.01
N LEU A 719 -28.28 17.60 -11.87
CA LEU A 719 -28.49 16.44 -10.98
C LEU A 719 -29.40 15.35 -11.59
N ALA A 720 -30.25 15.71 -12.56
CA ALA A 720 -31.02 14.74 -13.32
C ALA A 720 -30.15 13.94 -14.31
N ALA A 721 -29.07 14.54 -14.82
CA ALA A 721 -28.09 13.86 -15.65
C ALA A 721 -27.05 13.09 -14.81
N ASP A 722 -26.63 13.66 -13.68
CA ASP A 722 -25.70 13.07 -12.73
C ASP A 722 -26.13 13.33 -11.27
N ALA A 723 -26.82 12.35 -10.69
CA ALA A 723 -27.28 12.39 -9.30
C ALA A 723 -26.14 12.30 -8.26
N GLY A 724 -24.90 12.09 -8.70
CA GLY A 724 -23.69 12.08 -7.88
C GLY A 724 -22.93 13.40 -7.90
N HIS A 725 -23.36 14.41 -8.68
CA HIS A 725 -22.61 15.65 -8.86
C HIS A 725 -22.58 16.51 -7.58
N GLU A 726 -21.50 16.42 -6.81
CA GLU A 726 -21.38 17.05 -5.50
C GLU A 726 -21.51 18.57 -5.53
N THR A 727 -20.77 19.27 -6.40
CA THR A 727 -20.82 20.74 -6.51
C THR A 727 -22.23 21.26 -6.84
N ALA A 728 -22.94 20.59 -7.75
CA ALA A 728 -24.31 20.94 -8.09
C ALA A 728 -25.26 20.70 -6.91
N GLN A 729 -25.08 19.59 -6.17
CA GLN A 729 -25.84 19.30 -4.96
C GLN A 729 -25.62 20.37 -3.88
N ARG A 730 -24.36 20.76 -3.66
CA ARG A 730 -23.96 21.81 -2.70
C ARG A 730 -24.63 23.15 -3.06
N LEU A 731 -24.50 23.59 -4.31
CA LEU A 731 -25.15 24.82 -4.78
C LEU A 731 -26.68 24.76 -4.69
N LEU A 732 -27.29 23.58 -4.90
CA LEU A 732 -28.74 23.41 -4.79
C LEU A 732 -29.20 23.60 -3.35
N THR A 733 -28.50 22.99 -2.39
CA THR A 733 -28.80 23.18 -0.97
C THR A 733 -28.67 24.64 -0.55
N TYR A 734 -27.63 25.33 -1.02
CA TYR A 734 -27.44 26.76 -0.79
C TYR A 734 -28.62 27.58 -1.34
N ALA A 735 -29.02 27.34 -2.61
CA ALA A 735 -30.12 28.03 -3.26
C ALA A 735 -31.46 27.87 -2.51
N LEU A 736 -31.79 26.64 -2.12
CA LEU A 736 -33.03 26.29 -1.42
C LEU A 736 -33.10 26.89 -0.02
N LEU A 737 -31.98 26.89 0.71
CA LEU A 737 -31.91 27.52 2.03
C LEU A 737 -32.06 29.05 1.94
N GLN A 738 -31.41 29.68 0.96
CA GLN A 738 -31.49 31.13 0.75
C GLN A 738 -32.85 31.59 0.24
N SER A 739 -33.56 30.77 -0.54
CA SER A 739 -34.91 31.06 -1.02
C SER A 739 -36.01 30.70 -0.01
N GLY A 740 -35.67 30.04 1.09
CA GLY A 740 -36.63 29.62 2.12
C GLY A 740 -37.49 28.42 1.71
N GLN A 741 -37.07 27.62 0.72
CA GLN A 741 -37.75 26.41 0.27
C GLN A 741 -37.40 25.22 1.17
N TRP A 742 -37.74 25.30 2.46
CA TRP A 742 -37.27 24.38 3.51
C TRP A 742 -37.64 22.91 3.29
N ALA A 743 -38.86 22.66 2.79
CA ALA A 743 -39.35 21.30 2.52
C ALA A 743 -38.52 20.60 1.44
N GLU A 744 -37.95 21.36 0.50
CA GLU A 744 -37.08 20.86 -0.56
C GLU A 744 -35.61 20.86 -0.13
N ALA A 745 -35.22 21.74 0.81
CA ALA A 745 -33.87 21.83 1.34
C ALA A 745 -33.47 20.61 2.20
N GLU A 746 -34.37 20.05 3.01
CA GLU A 746 -34.08 18.88 3.84
C GLU A 746 -33.62 17.66 3.02
N PRO A 747 -34.37 17.14 2.03
CA PRO A 747 -33.93 15.99 1.24
C PRO A 747 -32.67 16.30 0.44
N ALA A 748 -32.49 17.54 -0.02
CA ALA A 748 -31.26 17.95 -0.69
C ALA A 748 -30.04 17.93 0.24
N LEU A 749 -30.20 18.34 1.51
CA LEU A 749 -29.13 18.29 2.52
C LEU A 749 -28.80 16.85 2.95
N ARG A 750 -29.80 15.97 3.08
CA ARG A 750 -29.56 14.54 3.30
C ARG A 750 -28.70 13.96 2.19
N ARG A 751 -29.05 14.26 0.94
CA ARG A 751 -28.27 13.82 -0.22
C ARG A 751 -26.85 14.40 -0.22
N LEU A 752 -26.68 15.66 0.15
CA LEU A 752 -25.35 16.26 0.27
C LEU A 752 -24.51 15.58 1.35
N VAL A 753 -25.09 15.24 2.50
CA VAL A 753 -24.38 14.51 3.58
C VAL A 753 -24.05 13.07 3.16
N GLU A 754 -24.86 12.43 2.31
CA GLU A 754 -24.51 11.14 1.71
C GLU A 754 -23.33 11.24 0.74
N LEU A 755 -23.29 12.29 -0.08
CA LEU A 755 -22.22 12.52 -1.06
C LEU A 755 -20.93 13.03 -0.42
N ALA A 756 -21.03 13.89 0.60
CA ALA A 756 -19.94 14.51 1.32
C ALA A 756 -20.13 14.36 2.85
N PRO A 757 -19.85 13.16 3.41
CA PRO A 757 -20.07 12.88 4.84
C PRO A 757 -19.29 13.79 5.80
N ASP A 758 -18.15 14.30 5.35
CA ASP A 758 -17.27 15.14 6.15
C ASP A 758 -17.69 16.61 6.18
N ASP A 759 -18.64 17.03 5.32
CA ASP A 759 -19.13 18.41 5.26
C ASP A 759 -19.83 18.79 6.58
N ALA A 760 -19.10 19.54 7.42
CA ALA A 760 -19.56 19.97 8.72
C ALA A 760 -20.67 21.04 8.64
N GLU A 761 -20.75 21.79 7.54
CA GLU A 761 -21.79 22.79 7.33
C GLU A 761 -23.10 22.11 6.92
N ALA A 762 -23.06 21.21 5.94
CA ALA A 762 -24.22 20.43 5.50
C ALA A 762 -24.84 19.65 6.66
N ARG A 763 -24.02 18.95 7.47
CA ARG A 763 -24.50 18.22 8.66
C ARG A 763 -25.15 19.13 9.69
N ARG A 764 -24.57 20.31 9.94
CA ARG A 764 -25.11 21.31 10.87
C ARG A 764 -26.45 21.86 10.38
N ASN A 765 -26.53 22.24 9.11
CA ASN A 765 -27.76 22.76 8.50
C ASN A 765 -28.88 21.71 8.51
N LEU A 766 -28.55 20.44 8.21
CA LEU A 766 -29.49 19.32 8.32
C LEU A 766 -29.97 19.12 9.76
N ALA A 767 -29.07 19.11 10.74
CA ALA A 767 -29.43 18.94 12.15
C ALA A 767 -30.36 20.04 12.66
N VAL A 768 -30.14 21.30 12.24
CA VAL A 768 -31.01 22.43 12.58
C VAL A 768 -32.41 22.26 11.97
N LEU A 769 -32.50 21.88 10.70
CA LEU A 769 -33.79 21.63 10.03
C LEU A 769 -34.60 20.50 10.71
N LEU A 770 -33.95 19.39 11.05
CA LEU A 770 -34.61 18.25 11.70
C LEU A 770 -35.09 18.58 13.12
N HIS A 771 -34.32 19.38 13.86
CA HIS A 771 -34.68 19.79 15.21
C HIS A 771 -35.90 20.72 15.24
N GLU A 772 -35.99 21.65 14.28
CA GLU A 772 -37.13 22.58 14.18
C GLU A 772 -38.37 21.91 13.55
N GLY A 773 -38.19 21.01 12.57
CA GLY A 773 -39.28 20.26 11.95
C GLY A 773 -40.02 19.34 12.93
N ALA A 774 -39.35 18.82 13.96
CA ALA A 774 -39.98 18.05 15.04
C ALA A 774 -40.86 18.90 16.00
N ARG A 775 -40.79 20.24 15.92
CA ARG A 775 -41.48 21.16 16.83
C ARG A 775 -42.62 21.95 16.19
N GLN A 776 -42.83 21.81 14.88
CA GLN A 776 -43.82 22.59 14.13
C GLN A 776 -44.75 21.70 13.29
N PRO A 777 -46.03 22.07 13.10
CA PRO A 777 -46.93 21.35 12.19
C PRO A 777 -46.44 21.45 10.73
N GLU A 778 -46.68 20.39 9.96
CA GLU A 778 -46.25 20.26 8.55
C GLU A 778 -46.49 21.55 7.75
N GLY A 779 -45.41 22.13 7.22
CA GLY A 779 -45.45 23.31 6.32
C GLY A 779 -45.18 24.67 6.96
N SER A 780 -44.73 24.75 8.22
CA SER A 780 -44.32 26.03 8.84
C SER A 780 -42.79 26.23 8.88
N ALA A 781 -42.34 27.48 8.74
CA ALA A 781 -40.93 27.84 8.63
C ALA A 781 -40.22 27.78 10.01
N PRO A 782 -38.96 27.30 10.07
CA PRO A 782 -38.21 27.21 11.32
C PRO A 782 -38.11 28.57 12.02
N SER A 783 -38.33 28.58 13.34
CA SER A 783 -38.45 29.81 14.15
C SER A 783 -37.14 30.60 14.29
N THR A 784 -36.01 29.97 13.91
CA THR A 784 -34.66 30.50 14.02
C THR A 784 -33.94 30.49 12.66
N SER A 785 -34.47 31.23 11.68
CA SER A 785 -33.81 31.45 10.38
C SER A 785 -32.38 32.00 10.51
N GLU A 786 -32.02 32.66 11.62
CA GLU A 786 -30.67 33.17 11.90
C GLU A 786 -29.61 32.08 12.19
N ARG A 787 -30.02 30.83 12.47
CA ARG A 787 -29.09 29.71 12.78
C ARG A 787 -28.71 28.87 11.56
N LEU A 788 -29.53 28.91 10.51
CA LEU A 788 -29.18 28.39 9.19
C LEU A 788 -28.40 29.48 8.48
N ARG A 789 -27.07 29.46 8.62
CA ARG A 789 -26.18 30.33 7.85
C ARG A 789 -25.48 29.47 6.81
N PRO A 790 -26.04 29.34 5.60
CA PRO A 790 -25.27 28.83 4.49
C PRO A 790 -24.15 29.83 4.25
N SER A 791 -22.91 29.41 4.39
CA SER A 791 -21.81 30.16 3.77
C SER A 791 -22.02 30.08 2.26
N PRO A 792 -21.69 31.12 1.48
CA PRO A 792 -21.47 30.88 0.06
C PRO A 792 -20.47 29.72 -0.04
N PRO A 793 -20.72 28.73 -0.91
CA PRO A 793 -19.89 27.53 -0.96
C PRO A 793 -18.44 27.92 -1.26
N ASP A 794 -17.60 27.85 -0.23
CA ASP A 794 -16.13 27.92 -0.35
C ASP A 794 -15.65 26.57 -0.93
N PRO A 795 -14.57 26.54 -1.73
CA PRO A 795 -14.06 25.34 -2.38
C PRO A 795 -13.79 24.16 -1.43
#